data_AF-A0A814VZT7-F1
#
_entry.id   AF-A0A814VZT7-F1
#
_cell.length_a   1.000
_cell.length_b   1.000
_cell.length_c   1.000
_cell.angle_alpha   90.00
_cell.angle_beta   90.00
_cell.angle_gamma   90.00
#
_symmetry.space_group_name_H-M   'P 1'
#
loop_
_entity.id
_entity.type
_entity.pdbx_description
1 polymer ?
#
loop_
_entity_poly.entity_id
_entity_poly.type
_entity_poly.pdbx_seq_one_letter_code
_entity_poly.pdbx_strand_id
1 'polypeptide(L)'
;PPEITKPLCDTNVLVGQDGVLTLACEAYPTPKVAWFFNNVELTPGIKHKIESKQNVFELTVKKCAIQDAGDYRVIADNGIDRMEQRVMLNVRRLSPVNKQSCVIGQDTEMSWKFSGFEKPQVTWYFNGQALVRNDRFQMTESNDDRSTLTIRKTQFSDEGVYTARANNSVGEVAANMSLAIVGIKPVIITDLGAQIQVTSGQTMTLKLVISGTPKPKIAWMRENDELALDKYVRVTLPSDDSDGTHTLTIANVQPQHQGEYSAKIENMAGSLKSRNCRVSVIVPVEAAVDPFRRQMLEKQAVLKAYYENFPDIDAVTNVTHPDIKKAEEFTKSILNTKPSGNVTERDTACHILNKLLGNQGQQCLFYDSTSGIHLRDASGSLADIGSADKLFVLKLKSSEGLGGDQSKKTDEDDVKLVDTLKNFIEQNKSHPVIEDIRDRLAKAHEIDKNSIAIKNVFVGTFNIVYTVLNMAQTAVNKFIAIATKLKTQFAQFVSAKIHPLLFRPSFDISFFDARGNKTFSSQPETHQIGPPGRTKLYTTAAGWTRYGLKVLGKYGNDDWLHPFGHAGNWYRAFHGTGNAQAQYIRDENIRKDCEHVCVSAIADIYVGGFAPSATGRYGPGVYCSPDPKFPEGGYVRPVELETQQGKKNFKCMFQVAVNPDGVTVGSAAIWVVKDPQHIRPYGILIKEA
;
A
#
# COMPACT_ATOMS: atom_id res chain seq x y z
N PRO A 1 -10.73 9.51 -117.75
CA PRO A 1 -11.22 8.91 -116.48
C PRO A 1 -11.51 10.02 -115.48
N PRO A 2 -12.51 9.87 -114.57
CA PRO A 2 -12.79 10.90 -113.57
C PRO A 2 -11.56 11.27 -112.75
N GLU A 3 -11.23 12.56 -112.68
CA GLU A 3 -10.07 13.08 -111.96
C GLU A 3 -10.42 13.25 -110.48
N ILE A 4 -9.63 12.65 -109.59
CA ILE A 4 -9.92 12.60 -108.16
C ILE A 4 -9.36 13.86 -107.50
N THR A 5 -10.25 14.73 -107.03
CA THR A 5 -9.87 15.94 -106.29
C THR A 5 -9.81 15.71 -104.78
N LYS A 6 -10.54 14.70 -104.27
CA LYS A 6 -10.42 14.20 -102.89
C LYS A 6 -10.56 12.67 -102.87
N PRO A 7 -9.48 11.91 -102.58
CA PRO A 7 -9.56 10.45 -102.48
C PRO A 7 -10.24 10.02 -101.18
N LEU A 8 -10.68 8.76 -101.14
CA LEU A 8 -11.16 8.13 -99.92
C LEU A 8 -10.02 7.90 -98.92
N CYS A 9 -10.33 8.03 -97.63
CA CYS A 9 -9.41 7.76 -96.52
C CYS A 9 -10.02 6.79 -95.51
N ASP A 10 -9.20 5.88 -94.98
CA ASP A 10 -9.61 4.94 -93.94
C ASP A 10 -10.22 5.66 -92.74
N THR A 11 -11.34 5.14 -92.24
CA THR A 11 -12.14 5.81 -91.20
C THR A 11 -12.29 4.91 -89.98
N ASN A 12 -12.04 5.43 -88.78
CA ASN A 12 -12.20 4.71 -87.50
C ASN A 12 -13.40 5.26 -86.72
N VAL A 13 -14.30 4.39 -86.28
CA VAL A 13 -15.55 4.76 -85.60
C VAL A 13 -15.78 3.87 -84.37
N LEU A 14 -16.36 4.42 -83.30
CA LEU A 14 -16.78 3.62 -82.15
C LEU A 14 -18.18 3.02 -82.37
N VAL A 15 -18.43 1.84 -81.81
CA VAL A 15 -19.75 1.20 -81.89
C VAL A 15 -20.85 2.19 -81.45
N GLY A 16 -21.83 2.42 -82.33
CA GLY A 16 -22.98 3.31 -82.12
C GLY A 16 -22.87 4.69 -82.76
N GLN A 17 -21.70 5.12 -83.23
CA GLN A 17 -21.50 6.38 -83.97
C GLN A 17 -21.69 6.21 -85.48
N ASP A 18 -21.89 7.30 -86.21
CA ASP A 18 -22.02 7.29 -87.68
C ASP A 18 -20.62 7.35 -88.33
N GLY A 19 -20.39 6.55 -89.38
CA GLY A 19 -19.17 6.58 -90.20
C GLY A 19 -19.43 7.24 -91.54
N VAL A 20 -18.57 8.16 -91.98
CA VAL A 20 -18.76 8.95 -93.20
C VAL A 20 -17.59 8.76 -94.15
N LEU A 21 -17.87 8.37 -95.40
CA LEU A 21 -16.91 8.17 -96.47
C LEU A 21 -17.20 9.17 -97.61
N THR A 22 -16.25 10.03 -97.94
CA THR A 22 -16.44 11.11 -98.92
C THR A 22 -15.43 10.99 -100.06
N LEU A 23 -15.92 10.90 -101.30
CA LEU A 23 -15.15 10.97 -102.55
C LEU A 23 -15.44 12.30 -103.23
N ALA A 24 -14.43 13.00 -103.76
CA ALA A 24 -14.66 14.08 -104.71
C ALA A 24 -13.90 13.83 -106.02
N CYS A 25 -14.60 13.93 -107.15
CA CYS A 25 -14.01 13.77 -108.47
C CYS A 25 -14.70 14.61 -109.54
N GLU A 26 -13.92 15.06 -110.51
CA GLU A 26 -14.36 15.88 -111.64
C GLU A 26 -14.33 15.06 -112.94
N ALA A 27 -15.45 15.05 -113.67
CA ALA A 27 -15.55 14.45 -114.99
C ALA A 27 -16.68 15.12 -115.78
N TYR A 28 -16.55 15.14 -117.11
CA TYR A 28 -17.62 15.54 -118.02
C TYR A 28 -17.93 14.40 -119.00
N PRO A 29 -19.20 13.96 -119.15
CA PRO A 29 -20.37 14.34 -118.33
C PRO A 29 -20.21 13.97 -116.83
N THR A 30 -21.06 14.52 -115.95
CA THR A 30 -20.99 14.26 -114.50
C THR A 30 -21.09 12.75 -114.22
N PRO A 31 -20.18 12.17 -113.43
CA PRO A 31 -20.15 10.73 -113.22
C PRO A 31 -21.30 10.28 -112.31
N LYS A 32 -21.88 9.11 -112.60
CA LYS A 32 -22.76 8.39 -111.68
C LYS A 32 -21.89 7.56 -110.75
N VAL A 33 -22.22 7.60 -109.46
CA VAL A 33 -21.46 6.91 -108.42
C VAL A 33 -22.28 5.80 -107.76
N ALA A 34 -21.69 4.63 -107.69
CA ALA A 34 -22.22 3.46 -107.00
C ALA A 34 -21.26 3.00 -105.89
N TRP A 35 -21.81 2.77 -104.69
CA TRP A 35 -21.07 2.31 -103.52
C TRP A 35 -21.32 0.83 -103.28
N PHE A 36 -20.32 0.12 -102.80
CA PHE A 36 -20.35 -1.32 -102.56
C PHE A 36 -19.74 -1.64 -101.20
N PHE A 37 -20.31 -2.61 -100.51
CA PHE A 37 -19.73 -3.25 -99.33
C PHE A 37 -19.74 -4.76 -99.55
N ASN A 38 -18.60 -5.42 -99.37
CA ASN A 38 -18.43 -6.85 -99.67
C ASN A 38 -18.93 -7.24 -101.09
N ASN A 39 -18.62 -6.41 -102.09
CA ASN A 39 -19.05 -6.55 -103.49
C ASN A 39 -20.56 -6.46 -103.76
N VAL A 40 -21.39 -6.14 -102.78
CA VAL A 40 -22.83 -5.88 -102.97
C VAL A 40 -23.07 -4.37 -103.06
N GLU A 41 -23.82 -3.93 -104.08
CA GLU A 41 -24.15 -2.52 -104.27
C GLU A 41 -25.07 -2.02 -103.14
N LEU A 42 -24.70 -0.90 -102.53
CA LEU A 42 -25.43 -0.28 -101.44
C LEU A 42 -26.52 0.63 -101.98
N THR A 43 -27.73 0.46 -101.45
CA THR A 43 -28.87 1.33 -101.74
C THR A 43 -29.15 2.28 -100.58
N PRO A 44 -29.63 3.50 -100.85
CA PRO A 44 -30.02 4.43 -99.79
C PRO A 44 -31.13 3.85 -98.91
N GLY A 45 -30.99 3.96 -97.59
CA GLY A 45 -31.94 3.41 -96.62
C GLY A 45 -31.66 3.85 -95.18
N ILE A 46 -32.19 3.10 -94.21
CA ILE A 46 -32.03 3.42 -92.77
C ILE A 46 -30.55 3.34 -92.34
N LYS A 47 -29.82 2.37 -92.89
CA LYS A 47 -28.42 2.10 -92.54
C LYS A 47 -27.42 2.94 -93.33
N HIS A 48 -27.69 3.17 -94.62
CA HIS A 48 -26.79 3.86 -95.54
C HIS A 48 -27.46 5.11 -96.09
N LYS A 49 -26.86 6.28 -95.89
CA LYS A 49 -27.28 7.53 -96.54
C LYS A 49 -26.26 7.84 -97.63
N ILE A 50 -26.71 7.94 -98.89
CA ILE A 50 -25.85 8.24 -100.05
C ILE A 50 -26.28 9.59 -100.61
N GLU A 51 -25.33 10.51 -100.72
CA GLU A 51 -25.57 11.88 -101.18
C GLU A 51 -24.58 12.27 -102.27
N SER A 52 -25.07 12.97 -103.30
CA SER A 52 -24.27 13.44 -104.43
C SER A 52 -24.55 14.92 -104.65
N LYS A 53 -23.51 15.76 -104.56
CA LYS A 53 -23.61 17.20 -104.78
C LYS A 53 -22.47 17.65 -105.69
N GLN A 54 -22.79 17.99 -106.93
CA GLN A 54 -21.83 18.39 -107.97
C GLN A 54 -20.72 17.35 -108.17
N ASN A 55 -19.52 17.61 -107.66
CA ASN A 55 -18.34 16.76 -107.76
C ASN A 55 -18.04 15.97 -106.46
N VAL A 56 -18.88 16.08 -105.42
CA VAL A 56 -18.70 15.39 -104.12
C VAL A 56 -19.78 14.33 -103.90
N PHE A 57 -19.34 13.13 -103.51
CA PHE A 57 -20.16 11.94 -103.32
C PHE A 57 -19.86 11.35 -101.94
N GLU A 58 -20.89 11.18 -101.11
CA GLU A 58 -20.75 10.77 -99.71
C GLU A 58 -21.62 9.57 -99.37
N LEU A 59 -21.04 8.62 -98.62
CA LEU A 59 -21.73 7.50 -97.98
C LEU A 59 -21.62 7.64 -96.46
N THR A 60 -22.75 7.82 -95.77
CA THR A 60 -22.83 7.72 -94.31
C THR A 60 -23.41 6.37 -93.89
N VAL A 61 -22.66 5.60 -93.11
CA VAL A 61 -23.11 4.39 -92.42
C VAL A 61 -23.57 4.77 -91.02
N LYS A 62 -24.89 4.71 -90.76
CA LYS A 62 -25.46 5.16 -89.49
C LYS A 62 -25.31 4.13 -88.38
N LYS A 63 -25.02 4.58 -87.16
CA LYS A 63 -24.88 3.75 -85.94
C LYS A 63 -24.06 2.49 -86.20
N CYS A 64 -22.81 2.66 -86.57
CA CYS A 64 -21.87 1.59 -86.91
C CYS A 64 -21.80 0.54 -85.80
N ALA A 65 -21.93 -0.72 -86.19
CA ALA A 65 -21.69 -1.92 -85.41
C ALA A 65 -20.44 -2.62 -85.93
N ILE A 66 -19.90 -3.57 -85.16
CA ILE A 66 -18.67 -4.29 -85.54
C ILE A 66 -18.78 -4.96 -86.92
N GLN A 67 -19.97 -5.45 -87.27
CA GLN A 67 -20.25 -6.09 -88.55
C GLN A 67 -20.25 -5.13 -89.76
N ASP A 68 -20.32 -3.82 -89.53
CA ASP A 68 -20.27 -2.82 -90.60
C ASP A 68 -18.83 -2.43 -90.96
N ALA A 69 -17.84 -2.95 -90.20
CA ALA A 69 -16.43 -2.78 -90.50
C ALA A 69 -16.02 -3.63 -91.72
N GLY A 70 -15.20 -3.07 -92.60
CA GLY A 70 -14.69 -3.78 -93.76
C GLY A 70 -14.33 -2.85 -94.93
N ASP A 71 -14.09 -3.49 -96.08
CA ASP A 71 -13.71 -2.83 -97.34
C ASP A 71 -14.96 -2.27 -98.04
N TYR A 72 -14.98 -0.94 -98.18
CA TYR A 72 -15.96 -0.22 -98.96
C TYR A 72 -15.34 0.19 -100.29
N ARG A 73 -16.12 0.06 -101.35
CA ARG A 73 -15.66 0.28 -102.72
C ARG A 73 -16.61 1.23 -103.42
N VAL A 74 -16.06 2.20 -104.13
CA VAL A 74 -16.83 3.19 -104.90
C VAL A 74 -16.43 3.11 -106.36
N ILE A 75 -17.42 3.19 -107.24
CA ILE A 75 -17.22 3.25 -108.69
C ILE A 75 -17.86 4.53 -109.20
N ALA A 76 -17.08 5.35 -109.90
CA ALA A 76 -17.57 6.52 -110.61
C ALA A 76 -17.45 6.29 -112.13
N ASP A 77 -18.57 6.44 -112.84
CA ASP A 77 -18.69 6.16 -114.28
C ASP A 77 -19.41 7.31 -114.98
N ASN A 78 -18.77 7.93 -115.97
CA ASN A 78 -19.36 9.02 -116.77
C ASN A 78 -19.88 8.58 -118.15
N GLY A 79 -19.91 7.26 -118.43
CA GLY A 79 -20.32 6.68 -119.71
C GLY A 79 -19.22 6.66 -120.78
N ILE A 80 -18.06 7.27 -120.53
CA ILE A 80 -16.88 7.23 -121.39
C ILE A 80 -15.77 6.43 -120.69
N ASP A 81 -15.49 6.80 -119.44
CA ASP A 81 -14.46 6.23 -118.60
C ASP A 81 -15.01 5.89 -117.22
N ARG A 82 -14.35 4.93 -116.57
CA ARG A 82 -14.70 4.45 -115.25
C ARG A 82 -13.49 4.43 -114.32
N MET A 83 -13.72 4.75 -113.04
CA MET A 83 -12.72 4.60 -111.98
C MET A 83 -13.29 3.84 -110.78
N GLU A 84 -12.39 3.27 -109.97
CA GLU A 84 -12.70 2.57 -108.73
C GLU A 84 -11.75 3.03 -107.61
N GLN A 85 -12.28 3.20 -106.40
CA GLN A 85 -11.49 3.33 -105.17
C GLN A 85 -12.03 2.41 -104.07
N ARG A 86 -11.14 2.01 -103.16
CA ARG A 86 -11.45 1.20 -101.98
C ARG A 86 -10.93 1.85 -100.71
N VAL A 87 -11.61 1.60 -99.60
CA VAL A 87 -11.32 2.19 -98.29
C VAL A 87 -11.79 1.30 -97.15
N MET A 88 -11.08 1.32 -96.03
CA MET A 88 -11.46 0.55 -94.84
C MET A 88 -12.27 1.40 -93.86
N LEU A 89 -13.46 0.91 -93.47
CA LEU A 89 -14.18 1.39 -92.29
C LEU A 89 -13.87 0.46 -91.11
N ASN A 90 -13.27 0.99 -90.05
CA ASN A 90 -12.94 0.25 -88.84
C ASN A 90 -13.91 0.61 -87.71
N VAL A 91 -14.58 -0.38 -87.10
CA VAL A 91 -15.49 -0.15 -85.97
C VAL A 91 -14.93 -0.82 -84.71
N ARG A 92 -14.78 -0.08 -83.61
CA ARG A 92 -14.19 -0.58 -82.34
C ARG A 92 -15.13 -0.44 -81.14
N ARG A 93 -15.07 -1.39 -80.19
CA ARG A 93 -15.72 -1.28 -78.87
C ARG A 93 -14.81 -0.50 -77.91
N LEU A 94 -15.38 0.23 -76.95
CA LEU A 94 -14.63 0.69 -75.79
C LEU A 94 -14.25 -0.54 -74.95
N SER A 95 -12.96 -0.75 -74.71
CA SER A 95 -12.47 -1.80 -73.81
C SER A 95 -12.91 -1.51 -72.36
N PRO A 96 -13.28 -2.53 -71.56
CA PRO A 96 -13.48 -2.33 -70.13
C PRO A 96 -12.19 -1.80 -69.49
N VAL A 97 -12.31 -0.81 -68.61
CA VAL A 97 -11.17 -0.20 -67.90
C VAL A 97 -10.50 -1.28 -67.05
N ASN A 98 -9.21 -1.53 -67.26
CA ASN A 98 -8.44 -2.46 -66.45
C ASN A 98 -8.45 -1.97 -64.99
N LYS A 99 -8.48 -2.88 -64.00
CA LYS A 99 -8.46 -2.52 -62.57
C LYS A 99 -7.17 -3.00 -61.91
N GLN A 100 -6.57 -2.17 -61.08
CA GLN A 100 -5.37 -2.46 -60.29
C GLN A 100 -5.56 -1.95 -58.86
N SER A 101 -4.98 -2.63 -57.87
CA SER A 101 -4.95 -2.19 -56.49
C SER A 101 -3.53 -2.11 -55.97
N CYS A 102 -3.21 -1.10 -55.17
CA CYS A 102 -1.91 -0.93 -54.53
C CYS A 102 -2.08 -0.63 -53.04
N VAL A 103 -1.18 -1.17 -52.21
CA VAL A 103 -1.13 -0.83 -50.77
C VAL A 103 -0.49 0.55 -50.63
N ILE A 104 -1.11 1.42 -49.85
CA ILE A 104 -0.58 2.77 -49.59
C ILE A 104 0.91 2.75 -49.19
N GLY A 105 1.69 3.65 -49.79
CA GLY A 105 3.12 3.81 -49.54
C GLY A 105 4.02 2.89 -50.39
N GLN A 106 3.47 1.89 -51.09
CA GLN A 106 4.19 1.10 -52.08
C GLN A 106 4.26 1.82 -53.42
N ASP A 107 5.23 1.43 -54.24
CA ASP A 107 5.34 1.87 -55.63
C ASP A 107 4.41 1.00 -56.50
N THR A 108 3.85 1.59 -57.56
CA THR A 108 3.03 0.85 -58.51
C THR A 108 3.29 1.32 -59.92
N GLU A 109 3.14 0.41 -60.89
CA GLU A 109 3.41 0.68 -62.30
C GLU A 109 2.22 0.31 -63.16
N MET A 110 2.00 1.09 -64.21
CA MET A 110 1.03 0.84 -65.26
C MET A 110 1.74 0.99 -66.58
N SER A 111 1.59 0.04 -67.50
CA SER A 111 2.29 0.09 -68.79
C SER A 111 1.44 -0.44 -69.94
N TRP A 112 1.61 0.18 -71.10
CA TRP A 112 0.99 -0.24 -72.35
C TRP A 112 1.98 -0.11 -73.50
N LYS A 113 1.84 -1.01 -74.48
CA LYS A 113 2.60 -0.97 -75.73
C LYS A 113 1.77 -0.30 -76.83
N PHE A 114 2.35 0.68 -77.51
CA PHE A 114 1.70 1.39 -78.61
C PHE A 114 2.53 1.22 -79.88
N SER A 115 2.03 0.43 -80.83
CA SER A 115 2.70 0.20 -82.11
C SER A 115 2.10 1.05 -83.23
N GLY A 116 2.94 1.63 -84.07
CA GLY A 116 2.56 2.35 -85.30
C GLY A 116 3.71 2.37 -86.31
N PHE A 117 3.42 2.63 -87.59
CA PHE A 117 4.44 2.76 -88.63
C PHE A 117 5.43 3.90 -88.32
N GLU A 118 4.90 5.04 -87.89
CA GLU A 118 5.66 6.09 -87.20
C GLU A 118 5.49 5.94 -85.69
N LYS A 119 6.60 6.05 -84.94
CA LYS A 119 6.62 5.92 -83.49
C LYS A 119 5.70 6.98 -82.86
N PRO A 120 4.62 6.59 -82.15
CA PRO A 120 3.68 7.55 -81.57
C PRO A 120 4.22 8.17 -80.28
N GLN A 121 3.87 9.42 -80.02
CA GLN A 121 4.17 10.11 -78.76
C GLN A 121 3.09 9.80 -77.73
N VAL A 122 3.48 9.39 -76.51
CA VAL A 122 2.53 9.02 -75.45
C VAL A 122 2.46 10.09 -74.35
N THR A 123 1.23 10.52 -74.00
CA THR A 123 0.94 11.43 -72.89
C THR A 123 0.02 10.75 -71.88
N TRP A 124 0.33 10.89 -70.59
CA TRP A 124 -0.42 10.29 -69.48
C TRP A 124 -1.36 11.30 -68.82
N TYR A 125 -2.53 10.83 -68.38
CA TYR A 125 -3.56 11.62 -67.70
C TYR A 125 -4.04 10.91 -66.44
N PHE A 126 -4.42 11.68 -65.41
CA PHE A 126 -5.11 11.22 -64.20
C PHE A 126 -6.43 11.96 -64.08
N ASN A 127 -7.54 11.21 -64.01
CA ASN A 127 -8.91 11.74 -63.98
C ASN A 127 -9.17 12.83 -65.05
N GLY A 128 -8.61 12.63 -66.25
CA GLY A 128 -8.76 13.54 -67.39
C GLY A 128 -7.79 14.73 -67.44
N GLN A 129 -6.94 14.93 -66.42
CA GLN A 129 -5.91 15.98 -66.40
C GLN A 129 -4.54 15.42 -66.78
N ALA A 130 -3.78 16.13 -67.61
CA ALA A 130 -2.46 15.69 -68.05
C ALA A 130 -1.50 15.62 -66.86
N LEU A 131 -0.83 14.47 -66.70
CA LEU A 131 0.17 14.25 -65.66
C LEU A 131 1.52 14.81 -66.10
N VAL A 132 2.17 15.53 -65.18
CA VAL A 132 3.51 16.06 -65.38
C VAL A 132 4.51 15.16 -64.67
N ARG A 133 5.59 14.81 -65.38
CA ARG A 133 6.70 14.04 -64.82
C ARG A 133 7.33 14.76 -63.64
N ASN A 134 7.51 14.04 -62.53
CA ASN A 134 8.20 14.51 -61.33
C ASN A 134 8.82 13.32 -60.56
N ASP A 135 9.34 13.57 -59.36
CA ASP A 135 9.99 12.54 -58.55
C ASP A 135 9.07 11.39 -58.14
N ARG A 136 7.76 11.65 -57.99
CA ARG A 136 6.74 10.65 -57.65
C ARG A 136 6.13 9.99 -58.88
N PHE A 137 5.80 10.76 -59.91
CA PHE A 137 5.21 10.28 -61.15
C PHE A 137 6.27 10.23 -62.25
N GLN A 138 6.78 9.02 -62.52
CA GLN A 138 7.83 8.81 -63.51
C GLN A 138 7.25 8.15 -64.77
N MET A 139 7.53 8.74 -65.93
CA MET A 139 7.12 8.20 -67.22
C MET A 139 8.37 7.76 -67.99
N THR A 140 8.38 6.52 -68.46
CA THR A 140 9.47 5.96 -69.28
C THR A 140 8.92 5.34 -70.56
N GLU A 141 9.75 5.35 -71.60
CA GLU A 141 9.50 4.63 -72.84
C GLU A 141 10.65 3.65 -73.07
N SER A 142 10.34 2.37 -73.32
CA SER A 142 11.35 1.36 -73.65
C SER A 142 11.48 1.13 -75.16
N ASN A 143 12.59 0.51 -75.55
CA ASN A 143 12.94 0.24 -76.96
C ASN A 143 11.95 -0.67 -77.70
N ASP A 144 11.04 -1.33 -76.97
CA ASP A 144 9.98 -2.19 -77.50
C ASP A 144 8.61 -1.48 -77.59
N ASP A 145 8.60 -0.15 -77.63
CA ASP A 145 7.43 0.74 -77.75
C ASP A 145 6.44 0.67 -76.60
N ARG A 146 6.91 0.30 -75.40
CA ARG A 146 6.11 0.32 -74.17
C ARG A 146 6.31 1.64 -73.43
N SER A 147 5.21 2.30 -73.10
CA SER A 147 5.18 3.45 -72.19
C SER A 147 4.74 2.98 -70.80
N THR A 148 5.49 3.36 -69.77
CA THR A 148 5.24 2.99 -68.37
C THR A 148 5.11 4.24 -67.51
N LEU A 149 4.06 4.30 -66.70
CA LEU A 149 3.90 5.24 -65.59
C LEU A 149 4.18 4.51 -64.27
N THR A 150 5.20 4.96 -63.55
CA THR A 150 5.53 4.52 -62.19
C THR A 150 5.08 5.61 -61.20
N ILE A 151 4.25 5.24 -60.23
CA ILE A 151 3.83 6.10 -59.12
C ILE A 151 4.57 5.62 -57.88
N ARG A 152 5.48 6.45 -57.36
CA ARG A 152 6.25 6.15 -56.16
C ARG A 152 5.52 6.59 -54.89
N LYS A 153 5.61 5.76 -53.84
CA LYS A 153 5.02 5.99 -52.51
C LYS A 153 3.57 6.43 -52.60
N THR A 154 2.71 5.55 -53.10
CA THR A 154 1.29 5.82 -53.34
C THR A 154 0.59 6.40 -52.11
N GLN A 155 -0.39 7.27 -52.34
CA GLN A 155 -1.23 7.91 -51.34
C GLN A 155 -2.71 7.71 -51.70
N PHE A 156 -3.63 7.82 -50.74
CA PHE A 156 -5.06 7.66 -51.02
C PHE A 156 -5.59 8.63 -52.09
N SER A 157 -4.98 9.81 -52.23
CA SER A 157 -5.30 10.78 -53.28
C SER A 157 -4.94 10.32 -54.70
N ASP A 158 -4.12 9.27 -54.85
CA ASP A 158 -3.71 8.74 -56.14
C ASP A 158 -4.73 7.73 -56.71
N GLU A 159 -5.79 7.42 -55.94
CA GLU A 159 -6.91 6.60 -56.39
C GLU A 159 -7.69 7.30 -57.51
N GLY A 160 -7.97 6.58 -58.61
CA GLY A 160 -8.69 7.13 -59.75
C GLY A 160 -8.36 6.45 -61.07
N VAL A 161 -8.73 7.10 -62.17
CA VAL A 161 -8.56 6.57 -63.53
C VAL A 161 -7.36 7.21 -64.21
N TYR A 162 -6.43 6.38 -64.67
CA TYR A 162 -5.24 6.77 -65.43
C TYR A 162 -5.42 6.42 -66.90
N THR A 163 -5.07 7.34 -67.78
CA THR A 163 -5.20 7.19 -69.24
C THR A 163 -3.87 7.47 -69.92
N ALA A 164 -3.37 6.51 -70.72
CA ALA A 164 -2.25 6.72 -71.63
C ALA A 164 -2.78 6.98 -73.04
N ARG A 165 -2.42 8.12 -73.63
CA ARG A 165 -2.88 8.58 -74.95
C ARG A 165 -1.71 8.66 -75.90
N ALA A 166 -1.74 7.89 -76.99
CA ALA A 166 -0.69 7.82 -78.00
C ALA A 166 -1.15 8.49 -79.30
N ASN A 167 -0.32 9.38 -79.86
CA ASN A 167 -0.63 10.18 -81.04
C ASN A 167 0.51 10.18 -82.07
N ASN A 168 0.20 10.09 -83.36
CA ASN A 168 1.13 10.31 -84.47
C ASN A 168 0.44 11.02 -85.66
N SER A 169 1.12 11.18 -86.79
CA SER A 169 0.58 11.87 -87.99
C SER A 169 -0.68 11.22 -88.57
N VAL A 170 -0.95 9.95 -88.24
CA VAL A 170 -2.06 9.14 -88.77
C VAL A 170 -3.26 9.12 -87.82
N GLY A 171 -3.07 9.30 -86.51
CA GLY A 171 -4.18 9.38 -85.56
C GLY A 171 -3.82 9.15 -84.10
N GLU A 172 -4.86 9.02 -83.27
CA GLU A 172 -4.77 8.93 -81.81
C GLU A 172 -5.49 7.68 -81.26
N VAL A 173 -4.89 7.03 -80.25
CA VAL A 173 -5.50 5.95 -79.47
C VAL A 173 -5.25 6.15 -77.97
N ALA A 174 -6.12 5.60 -77.11
CA ALA A 174 -5.98 5.70 -75.66
C ALA A 174 -6.25 4.37 -74.95
N ALA A 175 -5.57 4.16 -73.82
CA ALA A 175 -5.75 3.02 -72.91
C ALA A 175 -6.00 3.51 -71.47
N ASN A 176 -6.91 2.86 -70.74
CA ASN A 176 -7.37 3.30 -69.41
C ASN A 176 -7.15 2.22 -68.33
N MET A 177 -6.79 2.63 -67.10
CA MET A 177 -6.69 1.81 -65.88
C MET A 177 -7.33 2.53 -64.70
N SER A 178 -8.07 1.81 -63.85
CA SER A 178 -8.55 2.30 -62.55
C SER A 178 -7.66 1.75 -61.44
N LEU A 179 -7.03 2.65 -60.68
CA LEU A 179 -6.18 2.31 -59.54
C LEU A 179 -6.96 2.53 -58.24
N ALA A 180 -7.03 1.50 -57.38
CA ALA A 180 -7.55 1.60 -56.01
C ALA A 180 -6.41 1.55 -54.99
N ILE A 181 -6.47 2.38 -53.94
CA ILE A 181 -5.43 2.41 -52.90
C ILE A 181 -5.99 1.81 -51.61
N VAL A 182 -5.41 0.71 -51.15
CA VAL A 182 -5.90 -0.05 -49.99
C VAL A 182 -4.97 0.08 -48.79
N GLY A 183 -5.55 0.14 -47.59
CA GLY A 183 -4.83 0.00 -46.32
C GLY A 183 -4.86 -1.44 -45.79
N ILE A 184 -3.92 -1.77 -44.92
CA ILE A 184 -3.89 -3.03 -44.16
C ILE A 184 -4.49 -2.74 -42.78
N LYS A 185 -5.55 -3.48 -42.42
CA LYS A 185 -6.20 -3.39 -41.10
C LYS A 185 -5.21 -3.68 -39.98
N PRO A 186 -5.40 -3.09 -38.78
CA PRO A 186 -4.53 -3.40 -37.67
C PRO A 186 -4.64 -4.88 -37.29
N VAL A 187 -3.53 -5.49 -36.86
CA VAL A 187 -3.49 -6.86 -36.32
C VAL A 187 -2.62 -6.87 -35.07
N ILE A 188 -3.11 -7.54 -34.02
CA ILE A 188 -2.31 -7.82 -32.82
C ILE A 188 -1.47 -9.07 -33.10
N ILE A 189 -0.16 -8.90 -33.14
CA ILE A 189 0.81 -10.00 -33.29
C ILE A 189 1.07 -10.64 -31.92
N THR A 190 1.28 -9.80 -30.91
CA THR A 190 1.45 -10.22 -29.51
C THR A 190 0.51 -9.42 -28.64
N ASP A 191 -0.45 -10.10 -28.01
CA ASP A 191 -1.49 -9.50 -27.16
C ASP A 191 -1.01 -9.36 -25.70
N LEU A 192 -1.81 -8.70 -24.87
CA LEU A 192 -1.58 -8.60 -23.44
C LEU A 192 -1.74 -9.97 -22.75
N GLY A 193 -0.96 -10.18 -21.69
CA GLY A 193 -1.15 -11.31 -20.78
C GLY A 193 -2.48 -11.20 -20.02
N ALA A 194 -3.01 -12.34 -19.54
CA ALA A 194 -4.28 -12.37 -18.82
C ALA A 194 -4.23 -11.64 -17.46
N GLN A 195 -3.08 -11.69 -16.79
CA GLN A 195 -2.88 -11.02 -15.51
C GLN A 195 -1.40 -10.70 -15.29
N ILE A 196 -1.14 -9.65 -14.52
CA ILE A 196 0.17 -9.35 -13.94
C ILE A 196 0.01 -9.01 -12.46
N GLN A 197 0.99 -9.43 -11.67
CA GLN A 197 1.11 -9.02 -10.27
C GLN A 197 2.32 -8.10 -10.15
N VAL A 198 2.13 -6.93 -9.54
CA VAL A 198 3.18 -5.95 -9.33
C VAL A 198 3.22 -5.54 -7.87
N THR A 199 4.42 -5.43 -7.32
CA THR A 199 4.66 -4.95 -5.98
C THR A 199 4.49 -3.43 -5.91
N SER A 200 3.78 -2.92 -4.89
CA SER A 200 3.67 -1.46 -4.64
C SER A 200 5.04 -0.78 -4.60
N GLY A 201 5.16 0.38 -5.24
CA GLY A 201 6.42 1.12 -5.41
C GLY A 201 7.27 0.70 -6.60
N GLN A 202 7.06 -0.50 -7.17
CA GLN A 202 7.75 -0.92 -8.40
C GLN A 202 7.10 -0.33 -9.66
N THR A 203 7.79 -0.48 -10.78
CA THR A 203 7.31 -0.10 -12.10
C THR A 203 6.64 -1.30 -12.75
N MET A 204 5.41 -1.15 -13.24
CA MET A 204 4.79 -2.15 -14.12
C MET A 204 4.91 -1.74 -15.59
N THR A 205 4.90 -2.76 -16.45
CA THR A 205 4.96 -2.57 -17.90
C THR A 205 3.98 -3.52 -18.61
N LEU A 206 3.12 -2.98 -19.46
CA LEU A 206 2.28 -3.73 -20.39
C LEU A 206 2.81 -3.52 -21.80
N LYS A 207 2.99 -4.62 -22.55
CA LYS A 207 3.54 -4.60 -23.90
C LYS A 207 2.62 -5.34 -24.85
N LEU A 208 2.42 -4.77 -26.03
CA LEU A 208 1.75 -5.44 -27.16
C LEU A 208 2.44 -5.07 -28.46
N VAL A 209 2.37 -5.98 -29.43
CA VAL A 209 2.98 -5.80 -30.76
C VAL A 209 1.87 -5.75 -31.79
N ILE A 210 1.82 -4.67 -32.56
CA ILE A 210 0.78 -4.45 -33.58
C ILE A 210 1.40 -4.14 -34.94
N SER A 211 0.69 -4.57 -35.97
CA SER A 211 0.97 -4.29 -37.38
C SER A 211 -0.23 -3.61 -38.02
N GLY A 212 -0.02 -2.85 -39.08
CA GLY A 212 -1.05 -2.20 -39.87
C GLY A 212 -0.48 -1.10 -40.75
N THR A 213 -1.13 -0.84 -41.87
CA THR A 213 -0.70 0.17 -42.85
C THR A 213 -1.90 1.03 -43.24
N PRO A 214 -1.96 2.32 -42.90
CA PRO A 214 -0.96 3.11 -42.16
C PRO A 214 -0.75 2.66 -40.71
N LYS A 215 0.36 3.09 -40.09
CA LYS A 215 0.72 2.78 -38.69
C LYS A 215 -0.47 3.07 -37.76
N PRO A 216 -0.97 2.09 -36.98
CA PRO A 216 -2.13 2.29 -36.13
C PRO A 216 -1.86 3.22 -34.95
N LYS A 217 -2.90 3.93 -34.49
CA LYS A 217 -2.91 4.65 -33.22
C LYS A 217 -3.37 3.73 -32.10
N ILE A 218 -2.84 3.96 -30.89
CA ILE A 218 -3.21 3.22 -29.68
C ILE A 218 -3.77 4.17 -28.61
N ALA A 219 -4.81 3.74 -27.90
CA ALA A 219 -5.28 4.35 -26.66
C ALA A 219 -5.36 3.27 -25.57
N TRP A 220 -4.72 3.53 -24.42
CA TRP A 220 -4.75 2.62 -23.27
C TRP A 220 -5.95 2.92 -22.39
N MET A 221 -6.61 1.86 -21.92
CA MET A 221 -7.86 1.93 -21.18
C MET A 221 -7.72 1.26 -19.81
N ARG A 222 -8.38 1.80 -18.78
CA ARG A 222 -8.54 1.20 -17.45
C ARG A 222 -10.03 1.19 -17.06
N GLU A 223 -10.59 0.03 -16.73
CA GLU A 223 -12.01 -0.11 -16.35
C GLU A 223 -13.01 0.50 -17.37
N ASN A 224 -12.61 0.57 -18.64
CA ASN A 224 -13.30 1.17 -19.80
C ASN A 224 -13.12 2.67 -20.01
N ASP A 225 -12.42 3.39 -19.12
CA ASP A 225 -12.05 4.79 -19.33
C ASP A 225 -10.66 4.92 -19.96
N GLU A 226 -10.47 5.94 -20.78
CA GLU A 226 -9.14 6.23 -21.35
C GLU A 226 -8.19 6.66 -20.23
N LEU A 227 -7.01 6.04 -20.18
CA LEU A 227 -6.06 6.24 -19.10
C LEU A 227 -5.39 7.61 -19.25
N ALA A 228 -5.64 8.51 -18.30
CA ALA A 228 -4.98 9.81 -18.25
C ALA A 228 -3.47 9.64 -17.99
N LEU A 229 -2.65 10.31 -18.80
CA LEU A 229 -1.19 10.36 -18.60
C LEU A 229 -0.83 11.36 -17.51
N ASP A 230 0.16 11.03 -16.69
CA ASP A 230 0.67 11.89 -15.63
C ASP A 230 2.19 11.71 -15.44
N LYS A 231 2.76 12.25 -14.34
CA LYS A 231 4.20 12.15 -14.07
C LYS A 231 4.71 10.71 -13.86
N TYR A 232 3.84 9.76 -13.55
CA TYR A 232 4.15 8.36 -13.27
C TYR A 232 3.69 7.41 -14.37
N VAL A 233 2.68 7.80 -15.16
CA VAL A 233 2.15 7.03 -16.30
C VAL A 233 2.77 7.53 -17.60
N ARG A 234 3.57 6.68 -18.25
CA ARG A 234 4.22 6.97 -19.54
C ARG A 234 3.83 5.95 -20.59
N VAL A 235 3.54 6.43 -21.79
CA VAL A 235 3.35 5.60 -22.98
C VAL A 235 4.53 5.81 -23.90
N THR A 236 5.19 4.71 -24.27
CA THR A 236 6.24 4.72 -25.28
C THR A 236 5.64 4.28 -26.60
N LEU A 237 5.64 5.19 -27.57
CA LEU A 237 5.27 4.89 -28.95
C LEU A 237 6.43 4.19 -29.67
N PRO A 238 6.13 3.29 -30.61
CA PRO A 238 7.16 2.67 -31.46
C PRO A 238 7.94 3.75 -32.22
N SER A 239 9.28 3.66 -32.21
CA SER A 239 10.12 4.40 -33.16
C SER A 239 9.93 3.84 -34.57
N ASP A 240 10.38 4.59 -35.58
CA ASP A 240 10.23 4.18 -36.97
C ASP A 240 10.91 2.85 -37.32
N ASP A 241 11.94 2.46 -36.55
CA ASP A 241 12.73 1.22 -36.68
C ASP A 241 12.34 0.11 -35.70
N SER A 242 11.26 0.27 -34.93
CA SER A 242 10.82 -0.76 -33.98
C SER A 242 9.92 -1.83 -34.61
N ASP A 243 9.87 -2.99 -33.99
CA ASP A 243 9.06 -4.16 -34.38
C ASP A 243 7.53 -3.97 -34.23
N GLY A 244 7.06 -2.73 -34.01
CA GLY A 244 5.66 -2.43 -33.72
C GLY A 244 5.29 -2.59 -32.23
N THR A 245 6.27 -2.72 -31.33
CA THR A 245 6.04 -2.78 -29.88
C THR A 245 5.53 -1.45 -29.34
N HIS A 246 4.38 -1.50 -28.65
CA HIS A 246 3.82 -0.39 -27.88
C HIS A 246 3.87 -0.74 -26.40
N THR A 247 4.33 0.20 -25.57
CA THR A 247 4.56 -0.05 -24.14
C THR A 247 3.86 0.98 -23.28
N LEU A 248 3.05 0.52 -22.32
CA LEU A 248 2.57 1.34 -21.19
C LEU A 248 3.42 1.05 -19.97
N THR A 249 4.02 2.08 -19.39
CA THR A 249 4.82 2.00 -18.18
C THR A 249 4.19 2.86 -17.10
N ILE A 250 3.88 2.26 -15.95
CA ILE A 250 3.46 2.99 -14.76
C ILE A 250 4.53 2.81 -13.70
N ALA A 251 5.26 3.90 -13.41
CA ALA A 251 6.27 3.93 -12.36
C ALA A 251 5.63 4.11 -10.98
N ASN A 252 6.28 3.62 -9.93
CA ASN A 252 5.83 3.79 -8.55
C ASN A 252 4.35 3.36 -8.34
N VAL A 253 4.02 2.14 -8.75
CA VAL A 253 2.66 1.61 -8.73
C VAL A 253 2.07 1.66 -7.31
N GLN A 254 0.81 2.07 -7.18
CA GLN A 254 0.08 2.21 -5.93
C GLN A 254 -1.18 1.32 -5.95
N PRO A 255 -1.80 0.99 -4.81
CA PRO A 255 -3.01 0.17 -4.76
C PRO A 255 -4.15 0.68 -5.66
N GLN A 256 -4.29 2.00 -5.81
CA GLN A 256 -5.28 2.64 -6.70
C GLN A 256 -5.05 2.40 -8.20
N HIS A 257 -3.89 1.86 -8.60
CA HIS A 257 -3.58 1.49 -9.98
C HIS A 257 -4.00 0.05 -10.30
N GLN A 258 -4.55 -0.69 -9.34
CA GLN A 258 -5.20 -1.98 -9.59
C GLN A 258 -6.42 -1.81 -10.53
N GLY A 259 -6.67 -2.82 -11.36
CA GLY A 259 -7.84 -2.86 -12.25
C GLY A 259 -7.59 -3.68 -13.50
N GLU A 260 -8.56 -3.67 -14.41
CA GLU A 260 -8.45 -4.27 -15.74
C GLU A 260 -7.98 -3.25 -16.78
N TYR A 261 -6.89 -3.58 -17.47
CA TYR A 261 -6.28 -2.75 -18.51
C TYR A 261 -6.49 -3.37 -19.89
N SER A 262 -6.74 -2.53 -20.90
CA SER A 262 -6.81 -2.95 -22.30
C SER A 262 -6.30 -1.84 -23.23
N ALA A 263 -6.14 -2.14 -24.51
CA ALA A 263 -5.77 -1.19 -25.54
C ALA A 263 -6.80 -1.17 -26.68
N LYS A 264 -7.15 0.03 -27.14
CA LYS A 264 -7.92 0.26 -28.35
C LYS A 264 -6.95 0.64 -29.48
N ILE A 265 -7.04 -0.03 -30.61
CA ILE A 265 -6.13 0.12 -31.76
C ILE A 265 -6.92 0.49 -33.01
N GLU A 266 -6.51 1.53 -33.73
CA GLU A 266 -7.23 2.01 -34.91
C GLU A 266 -6.31 2.57 -36.00
N ASN A 267 -6.66 2.30 -37.27
CA ASN A 267 -6.17 3.03 -38.43
C ASN A 267 -7.33 3.24 -39.43
N MET A 268 -7.08 3.86 -40.58
CA MET A 268 -8.14 4.16 -41.56
C MET A 268 -8.80 2.91 -42.17
N ALA A 269 -8.16 1.74 -42.11
CA ALA A 269 -8.72 0.49 -42.61
C ALA A 269 -9.59 -0.23 -41.57
N GLY A 270 -9.48 0.09 -40.28
CA GLY A 270 -10.34 -0.48 -39.24
C GLY A 270 -9.82 -0.30 -37.80
N SER A 271 -10.57 -0.84 -36.84
CA SER A 271 -10.28 -0.77 -35.41
C SER A 271 -10.49 -2.11 -34.71
N LEU A 272 -9.77 -2.36 -33.61
CA LEU A 272 -9.95 -3.54 -32.75
C LEU A 272 -9.49 -3.25 -31.31
N LYS A 273 -9.83 -4.16 -30.38
CA LYS A 273 -9.49 -4.07 -28.95
C LYS A 273 -8.61 -5.26 -28.55
N SER A 274 -7.62 -5.04 -27.68
CA SER A 274 -6.82 -6.10 -27.07
C SER A 274 -7.62 -6.94 -26.06
N ARG A 275 -7.02 -8.02 -25.55
CA ARG A 275 -7.51 -8.67 -24.33
C ARG A 275 -7.43 -7.75 -23.12
N ASN A 276 -8.25 -8.05 -22.10
CA ASN A 276 -8.11 -7.44 -20.78
C ASN A 276 -6.95 -8.12 -20.03
N CYS A 277 -6.09 -7.31 -19.42
CA CYS A 277 -5.06 -7.74 -18.49
C CYS A 277 -5.45 -7.29 -17.08
N ARG A 278 -5.64 -8.24 -16.17
CA ARG A 278 -5.88 -7.95 -14.76
C ARG A 278 -4.58 -7.57 -14.06
N VAL A 279 -4.49 -6.35 -13.57
CA VAL A 279 -3.34 -5.89 -12.77
C VAL A 279 -3.70 -5.98 -11.30
N SER A 280 -2.96 -6.81 -10.56
CA SER A 280 -3.08 -6.93 -9.10
C SER A 280 -1.88 -6.27 -8.43
N VAL A 281 -2.10 -5.37 -7.48
CA VAL A 281 -1.02 -4.73 -6.73
C VAL A 281 -0.81 -5.46 -5.42
N ILE A 282 0.31 -6.17 -5.31
CA ILE A 282 0.75 -6.78 -4.06
C ILE A 282 1.42 -5.67 -3.26
N VAL A 283 0.96 -5.41 -2.05
CA VAL A 283 1.73 -4.61 -1.11
C VAL A 283 2.61 -5.60 -0.35
N PRO A 284 3.94 -5.65 -0.60
CA PRO A 284 4.81 -6.47 0.22
C PRO A 284 4.70 -5.95 1.64
N VAL A 285 4.55 -6.87 2.58
CA VAL A 285 4.50 -6.58 4.01
C VAL A 285 5.83 -5.99 4.54
N GLU A 286 6.82 -5.73 3.67
CA GLU A 286 8.18 -5.39 4.07
C GLU A 286 8.79 -4.08 3.53
N ALA A 287 8.19 -3.28 2.63
CA ALA A 287 8.97 -2.19 1.98
C ALA A 287 8.36 -0.78 1.93
N ALA A 288 7.15 -0.55 2.43
CA ALA A 288 6.77 0.78 2.89
C ALA A 288 6.75 0.70 4.41
N VAL A 289 7.49 1.56 5.09
CA VAL A 289 7.27 1.77 6.51
C VAL A 289 5.85 2.36 6.60
N ASP A 290 4.86 1.48 6.71
CA ASP A 290 3.45 1.75 7.02
C ASP A 290 3.42 2.92 7.99
N PRO A 291 2.60 3.98 7.80
CA PRO A 291 2.48 5.05 8.79
C PRO A 291 2.40 4.52 10.23
N PHE A 292 1.76 3.36 10.43
CA PHE A 292 1.79 2.63 11.69
C PHE A 292 3.16 2.03 12.03
N ARG A 293 3.86 1.36 11.10
CA ARG A 293 5.26 0.91 11.28
C ARG A 293 6.24 2.06 11.49
N ARG A 294 6.00 3.23 10.91
CA ARG A 294 6.85 4.43 11.04
C ARG A 294 6.63 5.02 12.40
N GLN A 295 5.38 5.21 12.78
CA GLN A 295 5.01 5.60 14.12
C GLN A 295 5.49 4.57 15.15
N MET A 296 5.49 3.28 14.83
CA MET A 296 6.02 2.22 15.68
C MET A 296 7.54 2.32 15.82
N LEU A 297 8.28 2.46 14.72
CA LEU A 297 9.74 2.64 14.73
C LEU A 297 10.16 3.96 15.40
N GLU A 298 9.41 5.04 15.20
CA GLU A 298 9.58 6.33 15.90
C GLU A 298 9.32 6.16 17.40
N LYS A 299 8.22 5.49 17.80
CA LYS A 299 7.95 5.14 19.21
C LYS A 299 9.07 4.28 19.79
N GLN A 300 9.58 3.31 19.03
CA GLN A 300 10.68 2.45 19.44
C GLN A 300 12.00 3.22 19.57
N ALA A 301 12.26 4.17 18.67
CA ALA A 301 13.43 5.04 18.75
C ALA A 301 13.37 5.96 19.97
N VAL A 302 12.19 6.52 20.28
CA VAL A 302 11.96 7.32 21.49
C VAL A 302 12.17 6.48 22.75
N LEU A 303 11.60 5.27 22.80
CA LEU A 303 11.78 4.35 23.94
C LEU A 303 13.24 3.92 24.09
N LYS A 304 13.91 3.59 22.98
CA LYS A 304 15.34 3.27 22.99
C LYS A 304 16.16 4.43 23.53
N ALA A 305 15.92 5.65 23.05
CA ALA A 305 16.62 6.85 23.53
C ALA A 305 16.39 7.08 25.04
N TYR A 306 15.17 6.85 25.52
CA TYR A 306 14.87 6.91 26.96
C TYR A 306 15.69 5.89 27.76
N TYR A 307 15.70 4.61 27.34
CA TYR A 307 16.46 3.55 28.03
C TYR A 307 17.98 3.70 27.91
N GLU A 308 18.48 4.26 26.81
CA GLU A 308 19.90 4.55 26.63
C GLU A 308 20.38 5.69 27.54
N ASN A 309 19.49 6.53 28.07
CA ASN A 309 19.84 7.53 29.09
C ASN A 309 19.99 6.92 30.49
N PHE A 310 19.67 5.64 30.68
CA PHE A 310 19.90 5.00 31.96
C PHE A 310 21.41 4.91 32.22
N PRO A 311 21.82 5.13 33.47
CA PRO A 311 23.21 4.97 33.85
C PRO A 311 23.64 3.50 33.75
N ASP A 312 24.94 3.33 33.49
CA ASP A 312 25.56 2.02 33.61
C ASP A 312 25.50 1.54 35.06
N ILE A 313 25.39 0.23 35.22
CA ILE A 313 25.17 -0.41 36.52
C ILE A 313 26.27 -0.08 37.55
N ASP A 314 27.50 0.13 37.08
CA ASP A 314 28.65 0.47 37.91
C ASP A 314 28.68 1.95 38.35
N ALA A 315 27.92 2.82 37.67
CA ALA A 315 27.92 4.27 37.88
C ALA A 315 26.71 4.79 38.69
N VAL A 316 25.81 3.90 39.10
CA VAL A 316 24.43 4.28 39.46
C VAL A 316 24.24 4.94 40.83
N THR A 317 25.28 4.95 41.67
CA THR A 317 25.14 5.34 43.09
C THR A 317 24.76 6.80 43.31
N ASN A 318 24.85 7.68 42.29
CA ASN A 318 24.54 9.12 42.40
C ASN A 318 23.91 9.73 41.13
N VAL A 319 23.13 8.96 40.36
CA VAL A 319 22.67 9.43 39.05
C VAL A 319 21.45 10.33 39.17
N THR A 320 21.60 11.56 38.67
CA THR A 320 20.51 12.53 38.56
C THR A 320 19.81 12.36 37.22
N HIS A 321 18.55 11.91 37.23
CA HIS A 321 17.70 11.79 36.03
C HIS A 321 16.67 12.94 36.01
N PRO A 322 16.28 13.50 34.85
CA PRO A 322 15.35 14.63 34.79
C PRO A 322 14.04 14.41 35.57
N ASP A 323 13.42 13.24 35.43
CA ASP A 323 12.16 12.97 36.15
C ASP A 323 12.39 12.67 37.63
N ILE A 324 13.54 12.11 38.00
CA ILE A 324 13.95 12.00 39.41
C ILE A 324 14.11 13.39 40.01
N LYS A 325 14.75 14.32 39.30
CA LYS A 325 14.93 15.69 39.78
C LYS A 325 13.58 16.38 40.00
N LYS A 326 12.62 16.22 39.09
CA LYS A 326 11.25 16.72 39.27
C LYS A 326 10.57 16.10 40.49
N ALA A 327 10.70 14.79 40.67
CA ALA A 327 10.16 14.10 41.85
C ALA A 327 10.84 14.57 43.15
N GLU A 328 12.15 14.81 43.14
CA GLU A 328 12.87 15.39 44.28
C GLU A 328 12.40 16.81 44.60
N GLU A 329 12.23 17.66 43.59
CA GLU A 329 11.70 19.02 43.76
C GLU A 329 10.28 18.99 44.34
N PHE A 330 9.43 18.11 43.82
CA PHE A 330 8.09 17.91 44.32
C PHE A 330 8.08 17.39 45.76
N THR A 331 8.92 16.39 46.06
CA THR A 331 9.11 15.84 47.41
C THR A 331 9.58 16.92 48.38
N LYS A 332 10.57 17.72 47.98
CA LYS A 332 11.05 18.87 48.77
C LYS A 332 9.94 19.88 49.00
N SER A 333 9.11 20.17 48.00
CA SER A 333 7.99 21.10 48.17
C SER A 333 7.00 20.65 49.25
N ILE A 334 6.81 19.34 49.42
CA ILE A 334 5.97 18.76 50.47
C ILE A 334 6.70 18.78 51.82
N LEU A 335 7.97 18.37 51.85
CA LEU A 335 8.71 18.09 53.09
C LEU A 335 9.48 19.29 53.68
N ASN A 336 9.59 20.41 52.94
CA ASN A 336 10.32 21.60 53.41
C ASN A 336 9.60 22.35 54.54
N THR A 337 8.31 22.09 54.75
CA THR A 337 7.52 22.68 55.82
C THR A 337 7.11 21.62 56.81
N LYS A 338 7.08 21.96 58.12
CA LYS A 338 6.51 21.06 59.12
C LYS A 338 5.05 20.73 58.75
N PRO A 339 4.61 19.47 58.90
CA PRO A 339 3.23 19.11 58.67
C PRO A 339 2.32 19.84 59.66
N SER A 340 1.08 20.13 59.26
CA SER A 340 0.08 20.74 60.14
C SER A 340 -0.23 19.88 61.36
N GLY A 341 -0.06 18.56 61.24
CA GLY A 341 -0.46 17.57 62.25
C GLY A 341 -1.94 17.20 62.16
N ASN A 342 -2.66 17.72 61.19
CA ASN A 342 -4.05 17.38 60.92
C ASN A 342 -4.11 16.18 59.96
N VAL A 343 -4.61 15.04 60.44
CA VAL A 343 -4.72 13.81 59.64
C VAL A 343 -5.62 13.92 58.41
N THR A 344 -6.46 14.95 58.31
CA THR A 344 -7.28 15.20 57.11
C THR A 344 -6.54 15.95 56.02
N GLU A 345 -5.37 16.53 56.32
CA GLU A 345 -4.56 17.27 55.37
C GLU A 345 -3.49 16.37 54.74
N ARG A 346 -3.34 16.52 53.43
CA ARG A 346 -2.47 15.66 52.61
C ARG A 346 -1.00 15.81 52.99
N ASP A 347 -0.58 16.98 53.46
CA ASP A 347 0.79 17.25 53.92
C ASP A 347 1.17 16.32 55.08
N THR A 348 0.31 16.20 56.09
CA THR A 348 0.50 15.35 57.27
C THR A 348 0.54 13.89 56.86
N ALA A 349 -0.37 13.45 55.98
CA ALA A 349 -0.33 12.10 55.43
C ALA A 349 0.97 11.81 54.67
N CYS A 350 1.44 12.72 53.82
CA CYS A 350 2.71 12.58 53.12
C CYS A 350 3.92 12.55 54.07
N HIS A 351 3.93 13.32 55.15
CA HIS A 351 4.99 13.26 56.17
C HIS A 351 4.96 11.95 56.96
N ILE A 352 3.77 11.48 57.34
CA ILE A 352 3.57 10.18 57.99
C ILE A 352 4.10 9.08 57.08
N LEU A 353 3.72 9.10 55.80
CA LEU A 353 4.24 8.17 54.80
C LEU A 353 5.75 8.33 54.71
N ASN A 354 6.31 9.49 54.42
CA ASN A 354 7.76 9.65 54.31
C ASN A 354 8.54 9.17 55.56
N LYS A 355 7.99 9.36 56.76
CA LYS A 355 8.60 8.87 58.01
C LYS A 355 8.47 7.36 58.17
N LEU A 356 7.35 6.79 57.74
CA LEU A 356 7.14 5.34 57.67
C LEU A 356 8.02 4.69 56.60
N LEU A 357 8.33 5.43 55.54
CA LEU A 357 8.80 4.92 54.24
C LEU A 357 10.25 5.30 53.94
N GLY A 358 10.83 6.27 54.62
CA GLY A 358 12.23 6.63 54.42
C GLY A 358 13.17 5.56 55.00
N ASN A 359 14.17 5.14 54.24
CA ASN A 359 15.14 4.10 54.63
C ASN A 359 16.43 4.72 55.14
N GLN A 360 16.92 4.36 56.34
CA GLN A 360 18.27 4.71 56.84
C GLN A 360 18.67 6.19 56.59
N GLY A 361 17.74 7.12 56.81
CA GLY A 361 17.96 8.56 56.62
C GLY A 361 17.74 9.10 55.20
N GLN A 362 17.40 8.24 54.23
CA GLN A 362 16.97 8.63 52.88
C GLN A 362 15.45 8.85 52.83
N GLN A 363 15.01 9.97 52.24
CA GLN A 363 13.60 10.28 52.06
C GLN A 363 12.98 9.48 50.90
N CYS A 364 11.68 9.19 51.00
CA CYS A 364 10.87 8.66 49.92
C CYS A 364 10.57 9.78 48.90
N LEU A 365 10.73 9.49 47.61
CA LEU A 365 10.39 10.40 46.52
C LEU A 365 8.89 10.34 46.21
N PHE A 366 8.17 11.42 46.45
CA PHE A 366 6.82 11.61 45.96
C PHE A 366 6.81 12.07 44.51
N TYR A 367 5.82 11.61 43.76
CA TYR A 367 5.51 12.13 42.43
C TYR A 367 4.01 12.03 42.14
N ASP A 368 3.54 12.79 41.16
CA ASP A 368 2.15 12.75 40.70
C ASP A 368 2.11 12.51 39.19
N SER A 369 1.71 11.30 38.79
CA SER A 369 1.61 10.94 37.38
C SER A 369 0.55 11.72 36.60
N THR A 370 -0.43 12.34 37.28
CA THR A 370 -1.42 13.22 36.65
C THR A 370 -0.84 14.60 36.31
N SER A 371 0.25 14.99 36.95
CA SER A 371 0.98 16.24 36.68
C SER A 371 2.09 16.07 35.63
N GLY A 372 2.05 14.99 34.84
CA GLY A 372 3.02 14.70 33.79
C GLY A 372 4.37 14.18 34.29
N ILE A 373 4.51 13.91 35.59
CA ILE A 373 5.71 13.26 36.15
C ILE A 373 5.54 11.75 35.95
N HIS A 374 5.96 11.28 34.77
CA HIS A 374 5.83 9.89 34.37
C HIS A 374 7.09 9.10 34.70
N LEU A 375 7.24 8.70 35.95
CA LEU A 375 8.27 7.73 36.32
C LEU A 375 7.78 6.32 35.99
N ARG A 376 7.56 5.99 34.71
CA ARG A 376 6.84 4.75 34.29
C ARG A 376 7.46 3.44 34.78
N ASP A 377 8.65 3.48 35.37
CA ASP A 377 9.34 2.34 35.99
C ASP A 377 9.72 2.60 37.47
N ALA A 378 9.06 3.58 38.12
CA ALA A 378 9.20 3.88 39.54
C ALA A 378 8.39 2.94 40.40
N SER A 379 8.99 1.83 40.77
CA SER A 379 8.67 1.20 42.04
C SER A 379 9.98 0.93 42.74
N GLY A 380 10.50 1.94 43.43
CA GLY A 380 11.79 1.87 44.12
C GLY A 380 11.72 1.19 45.49
N SER A 381 10.68 0.40 45.76
CA SER A 381 10.24 -0.06 47.09
C SER A 381 9.63 1.07 47.93
N LEU A 382 8.66 0.81 48.80
CA LEU A 382 8.95 -0.03 49.96
C LEU A 382 8.47 -1.48 49.94
N ALA A 383 7.85 -1.90 48.85
CA ALA A 383 8.34 -3.04 48.04
C ALA A 383 7.43 -3.29 46.82
N ASP A 384 7.10 -2.21 46.09
CA ASP A 384 6.57 -2.23 44.71
C ASP A 384 5.04 -2.34 44.52
N ILE A 385 4.27 -1.26 44.80
CA ILE A 385 2.81 -1.15 44.53
C ILE A 385 2.51 -0.99 43.04
N GLY A 386 2.75 -2.06 42.29
CA GLY A 386 2.42 -2.28 40.88
C GLY A 386 3.36 -3.33 40.31
N SER A 387 2.87 -4.53 39.98
CA SER A 387 3.72 -5.70 39.76
C SER A 387 4.62 -5.45 38.57
N ALA A 388 5.92 -5.61 38.81
CA ALA A 388 6.96 -5.55 37.80
C ALA A 388 7.10 -4.11 37.29
N ASP A 389 8.24 -3.45 37.43
CA ASP A 389 9.23 -3.58 36.38
C ASP A 389 10.45 -2.67 36.63
N LYS A 390 11.26 -2.91 37.68
CA LYS A 390 12.56 -2.23 37.75
C LYS A 390 13.40 -2.66 36.55
N LEU A 391 13.49 -1.76 35.57
CA LEU A 391 14.04 -2.10 34.27
C LEU A 391 15.56 -2.20 34.32
N PHE A 392 16.01 -3.34 33.84
CA PHE A 392 17.36 -3.56 33.39
C PHE A 392 17.37 -3.50 31.87
N VAL A 393 18.43 -2.93 31.33
CA VAL A 393 18.69 -2.95 29.90
C VAL A 393 19.99 -3.72 29.71
N LEU A 394 19.89 -4.92 29.14
CA LEU A 394 21.05 -5.68 28.69
C LEU A 394 21.30 -5.33 27.22
N LYS A 395 22.47 -4.76 26.93
CA LYS A 395 22.89 -4.45 25.57
C LYS A 395 23.84 -5.52 25.07
N LEU A 396 23.47 -6.17 23.97
CA LEU A 396 24.30 -7.13 23.25
C LEU A 396 24.70 -6.56 21.88
N LYS A 397 25.83 -7.02 21.33
CA LYS A 397 26.29 -6.66 19.99
C LYS A 397 25.33 -7.16 18.93
N SER A 398 24.88 -8.40 19.08
CA SER A 398 23.91 -9.08 18.20
C SER A 398 23.14 -10.14 18.98
N SER A 399 22.15 -10.77 18.33
CA SER A 399 21.44 -11.92 18.89
C SER A 399 22.16 -13.28 18.72
N GLU A 400 23.41 -13.26 18.24
CA GLU A 400 24.21 -14.46 17.97
C GLU A 400 24.41 -15.33 19.22
N GLY A 401 24.23 -16.64 19.07
CA GLY A 401 24.40 -17.61 20.16
C GLY A 401 23.25 -17.66 21.17
N LEU A 402 22.15 -16.94 20.92
CA LEU A 402 20.90 -17.07 21.66
C LEU A 402 20.05 -18.23 21.10
N GLY A 403 19.37 -18.96 21.99
CA GLY A 403 18.77 -20.26 21.73
C GLY A 403 17.86 -20.35 20.49
N GLY A 404 18.09 -21.36 19.65
CA GLY A 404 17.20 -21.72 18.53
C GLY A 404 17.51 -21.07 17.18
N ASP A 405 18.57 -20.26 17.07
CA ASP A 405 18.95 -19.59 15.83
C ASP A 405 20.34 -19.99 15.36
N GLN A 406 20.40 -20.80 14.29
CA GLN A 406 21.64 -21.33 13.69
C GLN A 406 22.05 -20.61 12.40
N SER A 407 21.38 -19.50 12.06
CA SER A 407 21.68 -18.76 10.84
C SER A 407 22.90 -17.82 11.02
N LYS A 408 23.61 -17.51 9.92
CA LYS A 408 24.58 -16.40 9.92
C LYS A 408 23.79 -15.11 10.09
N LYS A 409 23.91 -14.47 11.25
CA LYS A 409 23.12 -13.29 11.60
C LYS A 409 23.73 -12.02 11.06
N THR A 410 23.02 -11.38 10.15
CA THR A 410 23.24 -9.99 9.74
C THR A 410 22.43 -9.04 10.61
N ASP A 411 22.69 -7.73 10.53
CA ASP A 411 21.86 -6.71 11.19
C ASP A 411 20.38 -6.80 10.75
N GLU A 412 20.11 -7.26 9.53
CA GLU A 412 18.76 -7.46 9.00
C GLU A 412 18.04 -8.64 9.66
N ASP A 413 18.77 -9.70 10.00
CA ASP A 413 18.22 -10.86 10.71
C ASP A 413 17.86 -10.50 12.16
N ASP A 414 18.70 -9.69 12.82
CA ASP A 414 18.41 -9.15 14.15
C ASP A 414 17.13 -8.29 14.13
N VAL A 415 16.89 -7.51 13.06
CA VAL A 415 15.65 -6.73 12.90
C VAL A 415 14.43 -7.66 12.81
N LYS A 416 14.47 -8.68 11.96
CA LYS A 416 13.36 -9.65 11.77
C LYS A 416 13.08 -10.44 13.04
N LEU A 417 14.13 -10.84 13.76
CA LEU A 417 14.01 -11.53 15.04
C LEU A 417 13.37 -10.61 16.08
N VAL A 418 13.84 -9.36 16.24
CA VAL A 418 13.28 -8.40 17.20
C VAL A 418 11.79 -8.18 16.97
N ASP A 419 11.34 -8.02 15.72
CA ASP A 419 9.92 -7.88 15.39
C ASP A 419 9.12 -9.13 15.77
N THR A 420 9.68 -10.32 15.54
CA THR A 420 9.07 -11.59 15.95
C THR A 420 8.95 -11.68 17.47
N LEU A 421 10.04 -11.44 18.21
CA LEU A 421 10.06 -11.55 19.66
C LEU A 421 9.09 -10.59 20.34
N LYS A 422 8.92 -9.38 19.82
CA LYS A 422 7.92 -8.42 20.33
C LYS A 422 6.51 -8.97 20.31
N ASN A 423 6.10 -9.54 19.18
CA ASN A 423 4.77 -10.12 19.06
C ASN A 423 4.54 -11.24 20.08
N PHE A 424 5.57 -12.06 20.34
CA PHE A 424 5.49 -13.11 21.37
C PHE A 424 5.44 -12.54 22.79
N ILE A 425 6.24 -11.51 23.09
CA ILE A 425 6.22 -10.82 24.39
C ILE A 425 4.84 -10.19 24.64
N GLU A 426 4.29 -9.46 23.67
CA GLU A 426 2.96 -8.82 23.78
C GLU A 426 1.83 -9.84 23.97
N GLN A 427 1.94 -11.01 23.35
CA GLN A 427 0.97 -12.10 23.49
C GLN A 427 1.26 -13.03 24.68
N ASN A 428 2.30 -12.74 25.47
CA ASN A 428 2.78 -13.58 26.58
C ASN A 428 2.98 -15.05 26.17
N LYS A 429 3.55 -15.28 24.97
CA LYS A 429 3.84 -16.59 24.39
C LYS A 429 5.32 -16.95 24.57
N SER A 430 5.60 -18.25 24.65
CA SER A 430 6.97 -18.76 24.72
C SER A 430 7.68 -18.69 23.36
N HIS A 431 8.97 -18.40 23.39
CA HIS A 431 9.85 -18.44 22.22
C HIS A 431 11.23 -18.95 22.67
N PRO A 432 11.93 -19.80 21.89
CA PRO A 432 13.22 -20.37 22.29
C PRO A 432 14.27 -19.33 22.71
N VAL A 433 14.41 -18.25 21.94
CA VAL A 433 15.29 -17.12 22.27
C VAL A 433 14.87 -16.41 23.57
N ILE A 434 13.57 -16.24 23.82
CA ILE A 434 13.08 -15.61 25.06
C ILE A 434 13.44 -16.48 26.25
N GLU A 435 13.22 -17.79 26.16
CA GLU A 435 13.52 -18.73 27.24
C GLU A 435 15.02 -18.84 27.52
N ASP A 436 15.87 -18.87 26.48
CA ASP A 436 17.33 -18.86 26.65
C ASP A 436 17.83 -17.56 27.31
N ILE A 437 17.29 -16.40 26.90
CA ILE A 437 17.58 -15.12 27.56
C ILE A 437 17.17 -15.18 29.04
N ARG A 438 15.96 -15.67 29.35
CA ARG A 438 15.47 -15.78 30.73
C ARG A 438 16.35 -16.68 31.59
N ASP A 439 16.74 -17.85 31.07
CA ASP A 439 17.59 -18.80 31.79
C ASP A 439 18.96 -18.20 32.11
N ARG A 440 19.57 -17.50 31.15
CA ARG A 440 20.88 -16.85 31.33
C ARG A 440 20.82 -15.66 32.28
N LEU A 441 19.78 -14.84 32.18
CA LEU A 441 19.53 -13.76 33.13
C LEU A 441 19.33 -14.32 34.54
N ALA A 442 18.52 -15.37 34.70
CA ALA A 442 18.29 -16.02 35.98
C ALA A 442 19.58 -16.53 36.62
N LYS A 443 20.48 -17.13 35.81
CA LYS A 443 21.83 -17.53 36.25
C LYS A 443 22.70 -16.35 36.66
N ALA A 444 22.70 -15.26 35.88
CA ALA A 444 23.48 -14.07 36.20
C ALA A 444 23.00 -13.39 37.50
N HIS A 445 21.69 -13.38 37.73
CA HIS A 445 21.04 -12.82 38.92
C HIS A 445 21.01 -13.79 40.11
N GLU A 446 21.31 -15.08 39.90
CA GLU A 446 21.24 -16.16 40.89
C GLU A 446 19.84 -16.36 41.50
N ILE A 447 18.82 -16.40 40.63
CA ILE A 447 17.42 -16.50 41.01
C ILE A 447 16.66 -17.54 40.17
N ASP A 448 15.41 -17.80 40.53
CA ASP A 448 14.49 -18.59 39.70
C ASP A 448 14.14 -17.87 38.39
N LYS A 449 14.09 -18.63 37.28
CA LYS A 449 13.81 -18.05 35.95
C LYS A 449 12.42 -17.44 35.80
N ASN A 450 11.45 -17.90 36.59
CA ASN A 450 10.10 -17.33 36.58
C ASN A 450 10.08 -15.93 37.20
N SER A 451 11.13 -15.57 37.94
CA SER A 451 11.34 -14.21 38.45
C SER A 451 11.86 -13.25 37.37
N ILE A 452 12.30 -13.72 36.20
CA ILE A 452 12.68 -12.84 35.08
C ILE A 452 11.48 -12.63 34.15
N ALA A 453 11.13 -11.38 33.88
CA ALA A 453 10.15 -11.03 32.86
C ALA A 453 10.78 -10.15 31.77
N ILE A 454 10.72 -10.60 30.51
CA ILE A 454 11.18 -9.82 29.36
C ILE A 454 10.06 -8.89 28.92
N LYS A 455 10.35 -7.59 28.84
CA LYS A 455 9.36 -6.54 28.58
C LYS A 455 9.46 -5.97 27.18
N ASN A 456 10.67 -5.89 26.63
CA ASN A 456 10.86 -5.39 25.28
C ASN A 456 12.22 -5.79 24.71
N VAL A 457 12.37 -5.65 23.39
CA VAL A 457 13.63 -5.79 22.67
C VAL A 457 13.78 -4.68 21.61
N PHE A 458 15.00 -4.22 21.28
CA PHE A 458 15.20 -3.12 20.30
C PHE A 458 16.30 -3.39 19.27
N VAL A 459 16.27 -2.62 18.18
CA VAL A 459 17.14 -2.72 16.99
C VAL A 459 18.35 -1.76 16.99
N GLY A 460 19.39 -2.09 16.22
CA GLY A 460 20.65 -1.35 16.05
C GLY A 460 21.77 -1.77 17.02
N THR A 461 21.40 -2.53 18.05
CA THR A 461 22.19 -3.37 18.97
C THR A 461 21.12 -4.20 19.67
N PHE A 462 21.34 -5.49 19.91
CA PHE A 462 20.29 -6.33 20.49
C PHE A 462 20.10 -5.98 21.97
N ASN A 463 19.19 -5.03 22.23
CA ASN A 463 18.90 -4.54 23.58
C ASN A 463 17.70 -5.28 24.13
N ILE A 464 17.83 -5.80 25.35
CA ILE A 464 16.79 -6.55 26.04
C ILE A 464 16.40 -5.74 27.28
N VAL A 465 15.13 -5.34 27.34
CA VAL A 465 14.55 -4.71 28.52
C VAL A 465 13.82 -5.76 29.32
N TYR A 466 14.26 -5.95 30.55
CA TYR A 466 13.76 -7.02 31.42
C TYR A 466 13.71 -6.59 32.86
N THR A 467 12.99 -7.37 33.64
CA THR A 467 12.75 -7.09 35.05
C THR A 467 12.93 -8.33 35.88
N VAL A 468 13.18 -8.08 37.15
CA VAL A 468 13.50 -9.11 38.12
C VAL A 468 12.55 -8.98 39.30
N LEU A 469 11.69 -9.96 39.46
CA LEU A 469 10.69 -10.01 40.53
C LEU A 469 11.35 -10.34 41.88
N ASN A 470 10.85 -9.71 42.94
CA ASN A 470 11.20 -9.98 44.34
C ASN A 470 12.70 -9.83 44.66
N MET A 471 13.37 -8.84 44.07
CA MET A 471 14.78 -8.59 44.40
C MET A 471 14.92 -7.94 45.77
N ALA A 472 15.61 -8.65 46.68
CA ALA A 472 15.90 -8.17 48.02
C ALA A 472 16.81 -6.90 48.01
N GLN A 473 16.59 -5.99 48.96
CA GLN A 473 17.34 -4.73 49.09
C GLN A 473 18.86 -4.93 49.29
N THR A 474 19.27 -6.05 49.90
CA THR A 474 20.68 -6.47 50.05
C THR A 474 21.37 -6.79 48.73
N ALA A 475 20.64 -6.85 47.61
CA ALA A 475 21.18 -7.04 46.27
C ALA A 475 21.80 -5.77 45.67
N VAL A 476 21.56 -4.57 46.23
CA VAL A 476 22.16 -3.30 45.77
C VAL A 476 23.69 -3.42 45.60
N ASN A 477 24.36 -4.00 46.59
CA ASN A 477 25.81 -4.21 46.57
C ASN A 477 26.24 -5.38 45.66
N LYS A 478 25.32 -6.28 45.30
CA LYS A 478 25.56 -7.39 44.37
C LYS A 478 25.43 -6.97 42.90
N PHE A 479 24.75 -5.86 42.58
CA PHE A 479 24.58 -5.39 41.19
C PHE A 479 25.87 -4.94 40.53
N ILE A 480 26.81 -4.35 41.28
CA ILE A 480 28.13 -4.01 40.71
C ILE A 480 28.81 -5.28 40.17
N ALA A 481 28.66 -6.42 40.86
CA ALA A 481 29.23 -7.69 40.41
C ALA A 481 28.44 -8.35 39.25
N ILE A 482 27.23 -7.88 38.92
CA ILE A 482 26.38 -8.55 37.94
C ILE A 482 26.85 -8.32 36.50
N ALA A 483 27.48 -7.18 36.21
CA ALA A 483 28.04 -6.91 34.89
C ALA A 483 29.04 -8.01 34.48
N THR A 484 29.89 -8.42 35.42
CA THR A 484 30.84 -9.53 35.24
C THR A 484 30.11 -10.84 34.95
N LYS A 485 29.06 -11.17 35.71
CA LYS A 485 28.28 -12.41 35.50
C LYS A 485 27.53 -12.40 34.17
N LEU A 486 26.96 -11.26 33.78
CA LEU A 486 26.28 -11.08 32.49
C LEU A 486 27.26 -11.28 31.33
N LYS A 487 28.48 -10.76 31.43
CA LYS A 487 29.54 -11.01 30.44
C LYS A 487 29.88 -12.49 30.29
N THR A 488 29.80 -13.28 31.37
CA THR A 488 29.96 -14.74 31.32
C THR A 488 28.79 -15.45 30.66
N GLN A 489 27.55 -15.00 30.91
CA GLN A 489 26.35 -15.65 30.35
C GLN A 489 26.08 -15.24 28.88
N PHE A 490 26.54 -14.06 28.46
CA PHE A 490 26.30 -13.51 27.12
C PHE A 490 27.63 -13.12 26.45
N ALA A 491 28.10 -13.95 25.52
CA ALA A 491 29.35 -13.68 24.78
C ALA A 491 29.34 -12.34 24.03
N GLN A 492 28.17 -11.92 23.55
CA GLN A 492 27.96 -10.65 22.85
C GLN A 492 27.70 -9.46 23.79
N PHE A 493 27.92 -9.59 25.11
CA PHE A 493 27.70 -8.52 26.08
C PHE A 493 28.44 -7.23 25.72
N VAL A 494 27.71 -6.11 25.74
CA VAL A 494 28.25 -4.75 25.58
C VAL A 494 28.20 -4.02 26.90
N SER A 495 27.01 -3.85 27.46
CA SER A 495 26.79 -3.18 28.74
C SER A 495 25.48 -3.60 29.39
N ALA A 496 25.36 -3.30 30.67
CA ALA A 496 24.11 -3.40 31.42
C ALA A 496 23.79 -2.05 32.04
N LYS A 497 22.58 -1.58 31.82
CA LYS A 497 22.05 -0.34 32.39
C LYS A 497 20.90 -0.64 33.31
N ILE A 498 20.68 0.29 34.23
CA ILE A 498 19.75 0.09 35.32
C ILE A 498 19.00 1.39 35.60
N HIS A 499 17.68 1.29 35.78
CA HIS A 499 16.90 2.46 36.10
C HIS A 499 17.36 3.08 37.44
N PRO A 500 17.63 4.39 37.53
CA PRO A 500 18.20 5.01 38.74
C PRO A 500 17.30 4.91 39.99
N LEU A 501 15.99 4.73 39.81
CA LEU A 501 15.04 4.49 40.91
C LEU A 501 15.13 3.11 41.57
N LEU A 502 15.93 2.16 41.06
CA LEU A 502 16.17 0.90 41.78
C LEU A 502 16.71 1.15 43.19
N PHE A 503 17.43 2.27 43.38
CA PHE A 503 18.11 2.64 44.62
C PHE A 503 17.39 3.73 45.43
N ARG A 504 16.17 4.13 45.05
CA ARG A 504 15.45 5.24 45.73
C ARG A 504 14.00 4.87 46.02
N PRO A 505 13.54 4.89 47.28
CA PRO A 505 12.14 4.68 47.59
C PRO A 505 11.30 5.78 46.91
N SER A 506 10.19 5.40 46.27
CA SER A 506 9.32 6.35 45.56
C SER A 506 7.85 5.96 45.68
N PHE A 507 6.96 6.96 45.63
CA PHE A 507 5.53 6.80 45.88
C PHE A 507 4.70 7.72 44.99
N ASP A 508 3.83 7.14 44.15
CA ASP A 508 2.85 7.92 43.35
C ASP A 508 1.70 8.36 44.24
N ILE A 509 1.63 9.65 44.54
CA ILE A 509 0.55 10.18 45.38
C ILE A 509 -0.80 10.19 44.63
N SER A 510 -0.80 10.03 43.31
CA SER A 510 -2.01 9.89 42.51
C SER A 510 -2.70 8.55 42.75
N PHE A 511 -2.03 7.56 43.38
CA PHE A 511 -2.66 6.31 43.78
C PHE A 511 -3.79 6.53 44.79
N PHE A 512 -3.82 7.67 45.47
CA PHE A 512 -4.94 8.02 46.32
C PHE A 512 -6.12 8.56 45.51
N ASP A 513 -7.32 8.05 45.77
CA ASP A 513 -8.54 8.47 45.10
C ASP A 513 -9.35 9.44 45.99
N ALA A 514 -10.08 10.35 45.35
CA ALA A 514 -10.93 11.30 46.07
C ALA A 514 -12.22 10.67 46.61
N ARG A 515 -12.71 9.56 46.03
CA ARG A 515 -13.98 8.91 46.38
C ARG A 515 -13.90 8.11 47.69
N GLY A 516 -12.69 7.72 48.07
CA GLY A 516 -12.36 6.89 49.20
C GLY A 516 -11.80 7.70 50.37
N ASN A 517 -11.48 8.98 50.22
CA ASN A 517 -11.07 9.80 51.36
C ASN A 517 -12.26 10.01 52.31
N LYS A 518 -12.13 9.59 53.58
CA LYS A 518 -13.22 9.67 54.54
C LYS A 518 -12.71 9.77 55.98
N THR A 519 -13.16 10.78 56.71
CA THR A 519 -13.01 10.85 58.17
C THR A 519 -14.21 10.17 58.83
N PHE A 520 -13.95 9.19 59.69
CA PHE A 520 -15.01 8.52 60.45
C PHE A 520 -15.39 9.34 61.69
N SER A 521 -16.66 9.26 62.08
CA SER A 521 -17.18 9.88 63.31
C SER A 521 -16.42 9.41 64.54
N SER A 522 -16.52 10.17 65.64
CA SER A 522 -15.92 9.81 66.92
C SER A 522 -16.60 8.62 67.59
N GLN A 523 -17.86 8.31 67.24
CA GLN A 523 -18.62 7.18 67.76
C GLN A 523 -18.60 6.01 66.77
N PRO A 524 -18.30 4.77 67.21
CA PRO A 524 -18.32 3.62 66.33
C PRO A 524 -19.75 3.26 65.94
N GLU A 525 -19.97 3.11 64.64
CA GLU A 525 -21.19 2.56 64.08
C GLU A 525 -20.96 1.12 63.63
N THR A 526 -22.03 0.34 63.64
CA THR A 526 -21.96 -1.06 63.29
C THR A 526 -22.95 -1.39 62.19
N HIS A 527 -22.48 -2.08 61.15
CA HIS A 527 -23.21 -2.32 59.92
C HIS A 527 -23.17 -3.80 59.54
N GLN A 528 -24.27 -4.33 58.99
CA GLN A 528 -24.27 -5.65 58.35
C GLN A 528 -23.71 -5.54 56.93
N ILE A 529 -22.72 -6.36 56.62
CA ILE A 529 -21.98 -6.37 55.35
C ILE A 529 -21.94 -7.77 54.76
N GLY A 530 -21.90 -7.87 53.43
CA GLY A 530 -21.90 -9.14 52.73
C GLY A 530 -23.22 -9.49 52.05
N PRO A 531 -23.27 -10.59 51.27
CA PRO A 531 -24.47 -11.02 50.58
C PRO A 531 -25.52 -11.56 51.55
N PRO A 532 -26.81 -11.51 51.17
CA PRO A 532 -27.90 -12.08 51.95
C PRO A 532 -27.60 -13.52 52.39
N GLY A 533 -27.85 -13.82 53.67
CA GLY A 533 -27.60 -15.14 54.26
C GLY A 533 -26.15 -15.42 54.65
N ARG A 534 -25.19 -14.55 54.30
CA ARG A 534 -23.79 -14.64 54.75
C ARG A 534 -23.27 -13.35 55.39
N THR A 535 -24.15 -12.46 55.85
CA THR A 535 -23.71 -11.17 56.39
C THR A 535 -22.89 -11.29 57.67
N LYS A 536 -21.96 -10.35 57.86
CA LYS A 536 -21.19 -10.17 59.09
C LYS A 536 -21.32 -8.75 59.62
N LEU A 537 -21.08 -8.62 60.91
CA LEU A 537 -21.08 -7.34 61.62
C LEU A 537 -19.74 -6.64 61.39
N TYR A 538 -19.77 -5.44 60.83
CA TYR A 538 -18.60 -4.56 60.64
C TYR A 538 -18.72 -3.34 61.53
N THR A 539 -17.66 -3.04 62.27
CA THR A 539 -17.59 -1.83 63.10
C THR A 539 -16.72 -0.79 62.38
N THR A 540 -17.25 0.42 62.18
CA THR A 540 -16.47 1.51 61.60
C THR A 540 -15.28 1.88 62.48
N ALA A 541 -14.16 2.24 61.87
CA ALA A 541 -12.96 2.70 62.58
C ALA A 541 -13.16 4.13 63.12
N ALA A 542 -13.87 4.27 64.23
CA ALA A 542 -14.19 5.57 64.82
C ALA A 542 -12.95 6.41 65.16
N GLY A 543 -13.00 7.69 64.77
CA GLY A 543 -11.90 8.65 64.93
C GLY A 543 -10.70 8.41 64.00
N TRP A 544 -10.81 7.51 63.02
CA TRP A 544 -9.79 7.33 61.99
C TRP A 544 -10.10 8.15 60.74
N THR A 545 -9.06 8.54 60.00
CA THR A 545 -9.15 9.13 58.67
C THR A 545 -8.64 8.13 57.64
N ARG A 546 -9.45 7.85 56.63
CA ARG A 546 -9.11 6.99 55.51
C ARG A 546 -8.59 7.81 54.34
N TYR A 547 -7.47 7.38 53.79
CA TYR A 547 -7.00 7.73 52.46
C TYR A 547 -7.32 6.58 51.50
N GLY A 548 -8.19 6.82 50.52
CA GLY A 548 -8.67 5.80 49.58
C GLY A 548 -7.64 5.44 48.53
N LEU A 549 -7.56 4.18 48.11
CA LEU A 549 -6.64 3.71 47.08
C LEU A 549 -7.36 3.53 45.73
N LYS A 550 -6.72 3.89 44.61
CA LYS A 550 -7.20 3.72 43.22
C LYS A 550 -7.15 2.27 42.72
N VAL A 551 -7.50 1.33 43.58
CA VAL A 551 -7.62 -0.11 43.26
C VAL A 551 -8.83 -0.42 42.36
N LEU A 552 -9.69 0.57 42.16
CA LEU A 552 -10.98 0.52 41.46
C LEU A 552 -10.84 0.12 39.99
N GLY A 553 -9.74 0.50 39.33
CA GLY A 553 -9.47 0.10 37.95
C GLY A 553 -8.86 -1.29 37.78
N LYS A 554 -8.43 -1.95 38.88
CA LYS A 554 -7.79 -3.27 38.84
C LYS A 554 -8.80 -4.42 38.78
N TYR A 555 -10.03 -4.20 39.25
CA TYR A 555 -11.05 -5.24 39.40
C TYR A 555 -12.31 -4.87 38.59
N GLY A 556 -12.87 -5.82 37.84
CA GLY A 556 -13.79 -5.55 36.73
C GLY A 556 -15.02 -4.67 37.02
N ASN A 557 -15.62 -4.77 38.23
CA ASN A 557 -16.66 -3.87 38.72
C ASN A 557 -16.39 -3.46 40.18
N ASP A 558 -16.78 -2.23 40.54
CA ASP A 558 -16.59 -1.66 41.88
C ASP A 558 -17.74 -1.99 42.85
N ASP A 559 -18.59 -2.96 42.49
CA ASP A 559 -19.85 -3.21 43.22
C ASP A 559 -19.63 -3.66 44.67
N TRP A 560 -18.42 -4.11 44.99
CA TRP A 560 -17.98 -4.49 46.32
C TRP A 560 -17.72 -3.31 47.27
N LEU A 561 -17.74 -2.07 46.76
CA LEU A 561 -17.60 -0.84 47.54
C LEU A 561 -18.90 -0.08 47.80
N HIS A 562 -20.02 -0.57 47.28
CA HIS A 562 -21.35 0.02 47.49
C HIS A 562 -21.68 0.20 48.99
N PRO A 563 -22.64 1.07 49.33
CA PRO A 563 -23.06 1.31 50.72
C PRO A 563 -23.46 0.02 51.46
N PHE A 564 -23.45 0.08 52.79
CA PHE A 564 -23.78 -1.08 53.65
C PHE A 564 -25.12 -1.75 53.25
N GLY A 565 -25.17 -3.08 53.32
CA GLY A 565 -26.37 -3.86 52.97
C GLY A 565 -26.58 -4.19 51.48
N HIS A 566 -25.70 -3.76 50.56
CA HIS A 566 -25.80 -4.13 49.15
C HIS A 566 -25.38 -5.59 48.88
N ALA A 567 -26.09 -6.29 47.99
CA ALA A 567 -25.84 -7.72 47.71
C ALA A 567 -24.47 -8.00 47.06
N GLY A 568 -23.90 -7.03 46.35
CA GLY A 568 -22.56 -7.10 45.76
C GLY A 568 -21.41 -6.80 46.74
N ASN A 569 -21.72 -6.42 47.98
CA ASN A 569 -20.69 -6.04 48.95
C ASN A 569 -19.84 -7.22 49.38
N TRP A 570 -18.53 -7.02 49.30
CA TRP A 570 -17.59 -7.86 50.00
C TRP A 570 -17.58 -7.51 51.48
N TYR A 571 -17.13 -8.44 52.31
CA TYR A 571 -17.04 -8.16 53.73
C TYR A 571 -15.95 -7.11 53.98
N ARG A 572 -16.32 -5.94 54.52
CA ARG A 572 -15.36 -4.93 54.98
C ARG A 572 -14.65 -5.41 56.24
N ALA A 573 -13.33 -5.28 56.26
CA ALA A 573 -12.48 -5.61 57.38
C ALA A 573 -11.25 -4.70 57.43
N PHE A 574 -10.46 -4.94 58.45
CA PHE A 574 -9.20 -4.29 58.73
C PHE A 574 -8.10 -5.34 58.71
N HIS A 575 -6.96 -4.93 58.14
CA HIS A 575 -5.76 -5.72 58.20
C HIS A 575 -4.69 -4.91 58.94
N GLY A 576 -4.06 -5.57 59.89
CA GLY A 576 -3.02 -4.98 60.70
C GLY A 576 -1.71 -4.77 59.94
N THR A 577 -0.97 -3.73 60.29
CA THR A 577 0.35 -3.38 59.77
C THR A 577 1.52 -3.79 60.67
N GLY A 578 1.29 -4.07 61.97
CA GLY A 578 2.32 -4.21 63.02
C GLY A 578 2.93 -5.61 63.20
N ASN A 579 2.14 -6.69 63.23
CA ASN A 579 2.68 -8.08 63.31
C ASN A 579 3.08 -8.67 61.95
N ALA A 580 3.09 -7.85 60.90
CA ALA A 580 3.66 -8.25 59.62
C ALA A 580 5.20 -8.43 59.69
N GLN A 581 5.84 -7.94 60.75
CA GLN A 581 7.30 -7.80 60.86
C GLN A 581 8.12 -9.10 60.95
N ALA A 582 7.59 -10.24 61.43
CA ALA A 582 8.43 -11.39 61.76
C ALA A 582 8.18 -12.66 60.93
N GLN A 583 6.95 -12.87 60.45
CA GLN A 583 6.48 -14.17 59.95
C GLN A 583 6.21 -14.23 58.45
N TYR A 584 6.19 -13.10 57.75
CA TYR A 584 5.88 -13.01 56.32
C TYR A 584 7.11 -12.92 55.42
N ILE A 585 8.30 -12.77 56.02
CA ILE A 585 9.54 -12.50 55.29
C ILE A 585 10.46 -13.70 55.48
N ARG A 586 10.68 -14.47 54.40
CA ARG A 586 11.51 -15.69 54.40
C ARG A 586 13.01 -15.40 54.47
N ASP A 587 13.43 -14.17 54.17
CA ASP A 587 14.83 -13.73 54.20
C ASP A 587 15.16 -13.07 55.54
N GLU A 588 16.08 -13.68 56.29
CA GLU A 588 16.53 -13.21 57.60
C GLU A 588 17.23 -11.84 57.56
N ASN A 589 17.69 -11.38 56.39
CA ASN A 589 18.30 -10.05 56.26
C ASN A 589 17.25 -8.94 56.19
N ILE A 590 16.08 -9.21 55.63
CA ILE A 590 14.96 -8.25 55.54
C ILE A 590 14.25 -8.13 56.91
N ARG A 591 14.32 -9.18 57.75
CA ARG A 591 13.83 -9.13 59.15
C ARG A 591 14.52 -8.05 60.00
N LYS A 592 15.73 -7.60 59.65
CA LYS A 592 16.45 -6.57 60.41
C LYS A 592 15.96 -5.15 60.09
N ASP A 593 15.35 -4.94 58.93
CA ASP A 593 14.85 -3.64 58.45
C ASP A 593 13.32 -3.56 58.60
N CYS A 594 12.83 -3.73 59.84
CA CYS A 594 11.41 -3.67 60.26
C CYS A 594 10.67 -2.37 59.89
N GLU A 595 11.36 -1.40 59.30
CA GLU A 595 10.88 -0.05 59.01
C GLU A 595 9.95 0.01 57.79
N HIS A 596 9.80 -1.03 56.97
CA HIS A 596 9.20 -0.88 55.62
C HIS A 596 8.05 -1.83 55.28
N VAL A 597 7.79 -2.79 56.17
CA VAL A 597 6.87 -3.92 55.98
C VAL A 597 5.42 -3.51 55.64
N CYS A 598 4.95 -2.36 56.15
CA CYS A 598 3.60 -1.90 55.89
C CYS A 598 3.40 -1.53 54.42
N VAL A 599 4.42 -0.96 53.75
CA VAL A 599 4.30 -0.61 52.33
C VAL A 599 4.69 -1.73 51.41
N SER A 600 5.55 -2.65 51.84
CA SER A 600 5.65 -3.95 51.18
C SER A 600 4.28 -4.64 51.16
N ALA A 601 3.52 -4.57 52.26
CA ALA A 601 2.16 -5.10 52.29
C ALA A 601 1.23 -4.35 51.31
N ILE A 602 1.18 -3.01 51.27
CA ILE A 602 0.35 -2.29 50.26
C ILE A 602 0.76 -2.72 48.84
N ALA A 603 2.07 -2.88 48.64
CA ALA A 603 2.67 -3.21 47.37
C ALA A 603 2.23 -4.58 46.90
N ASP A 604 2.63 -5.60 47.66
CA ASP A 604 2.30 -6.99 47.43
C ASP A 604 0.79 -7.14 47.19
N ILE A 605 -0.05 -6.50 48.02
CA ILE A 605 -1.49 -6.58 47.86
C ILE A 605 -1.98 -5.97 46.54
N TYR A 606 -1.49 -4.78 46.16
CA TYR A 606 -1.85 -4.16 44.88
C TYR A 606 -1.32 -4.95 43.67
N VAL A 607 -0.27 -5.74 43.85
CA VAL A 607 0.45 -6.49 42.80
C VAL A 607 -0.07 -7.91 42.67
N GLY A 608 0.34 -8.77 43.61
CA GLY A 608 0.10 -10.20 43.63
C GLY A 608 -1.04 -10.59 44.57
N GLY A 609 -1.66 -9.62 45.24
CA GLY A 609 -2.59 -9.88 46.33
C GLY A 609 -1.84 -10.17 47.64
N PHE A 610 -2.56 -10.58 48.67
CA PHE A 610 -1.95 -10.91 49.95
C PHE A 610 -1.02 -12.14 49.86
N ALA A 611 -0.06 -12.27 50.77
CA ALA A 611 0.74 -13.50 50.85
C ALA A 611 0.00 -14.62 51.62
N PRO A 612 0.09 -15.90 51.20
CA PRO A 612 -0.40 -17.04 51.99
C PRO A 612 0.41 -17.19 53.30
N SER A 613 -0.25 -17.34 54.46
CA SER A 613 0.45 -17.62 55.73
C SER A 613 1.11 -19.00 55.72
N ALA A 614 2.26 -19.12 56.37
CA ALA A 614 3.02 -20.36 56.53
C ALA A 614 3.27 -20.77 58.00
N THR A 615 2.52 -20.23 58.99
CA THR A 615 2.75 -20.51 60.43
C THR A 615 1.55 -21.14 61.15
N GLY A 616 1.86 -21.96 62.17
CA GLY A 616 0.95 -22.96 62.75
C GLY A 616 0.00 -22.52 63.87
N ARG A 617 0.01 -21.25 64.32
CA ARG A 617 -0.88 -20.83 65.44
C ARG A 617 -2.36 -20.81 65.06
N TYR A 618 -2.65 -20.50 63.80
CA TYR A 618 -3.99 -20.47 63.20
C TYR A 618 -4.05 -21.13 61.81
N GLY A 619 -2.92 -21.59 61.27
CA GLY A 619 -2.80 -22.26 59.97
C GLY A 619 -2.42 -21.33 58.79
N PRO A 620 -2.40 -21.87 57.56
CA PRO A 620 -2.19 -21.08 56.35
C PRO A 620 -3.44 -20.26 55.95
N GLY A 621 -3.26 -18.96 55.65
CA GLY A 621 -4.32 -17.99 55.32
C GLY A 621 -4.00 -16.54 55.73
N VAL A 622 -4.76 -15.59 55.18
CA VAL A 622 -4.68 -14.14 55.44
C VAL A 622 -5.71 -13.74 56.48
N TYR A 623 -5.31 -12.94 57.46
CA TYR A 623 -6.15 -12.60 58.62
C TYR A 623 -6.75 -11.20 58.49
N CYS A 624 -8.08 -11.09 58.61
CA CYS A 624 -8.78 -9.81 58.56
C CYS A 624 -9.79 -9.72 59.70
N SER A 625 -9.89 -8.59 60.38
CA SER A 625 -10.88 -8.39 61.46
C SER A 625 -11.93 -7.37 61.05
N PRO A 626 -13.24 -7.59 61.31
CA PRO A 626 -14.25 -6.55 61.16
C PRO A 626 -14.28 -5.55 62.33
N ASP A 627 -13.52 -5.79 63.40
CA ASP A 627 -13.41 -4.89 64.56
C ASP A 627 -12.05 -4.19 64.55
N PRO A 628 -12.01 -2.84 64.48
CA PRO A 628 -10.76 -2.09 64.42
C PRO A 628 -9.94 -2.20 65.73
N LYS A 629 -10.55 -2.54 66.86
CA LYS A 629 -9.85 -2.70 68.14
C LYS A 629 -8.88 -3.89 68.14
N PHE A 630 -9.16 -4.91 67.33
CA PHE A 630 -8.29 -6.08 67.24
C PHE A 630 -6.92 -5.72 66.64
N PRO A 631 -6.84 -5.06 65.46
CA PRO A 631 -5.58 -4.50 64.97
C PRO A 631 -4.92 -3.51 65.94
N GLU A 632 -5.68 -2.66 66.65
CA GLU A 632 -5.11 -1.70 67.61
C GLU A 632 -4.34 -2.38 68.76
N GLY A 633 -4.74 -3.59 69.16
CA GLY A 633 -4.12 -4.35 70.25
C GLY A 633 -2.75 -4.99 69.95
N GLY A 634 -2.15 -4.75 68.77
CA GLY A 634 -0.81 -5.28 68.45
C GLY A 634 -0.43 -5.32 66.98
N TYR A 635 -1.29 -4.84 66.09
CA TYR A 635 -1.04 -4.78 64.65
C TYR A 635 -1.16 -3.36 64.07
N VAL A 636 -1.12 -2.30 64.86
CA VAL A 636 -1.05 -0.92 64.34
C VAL A 636 0.40 -0.43 64.39
N ARG A 637 0.81 0.38 63.42
CA ARG A 637 2.14 1.00 63.42
C ARG A 637 2.09 2.43 63.96
N PRO A 638 2.85 2.76 65.01
CA PRO A 638 2.98 4.12 65.51
C PRO A 638 3.99 4.94 64.69
N VAL A 639 3.71 6.23 64.53
CA VAL A 639 4.56 7.19 63.81
C VAL A 639 4.57 8.50 64.57
N GLU A 640 5.75 8.99 64.92
CA GLU A 640 5.91 10.25 65.63
C GLU A 640 6.44 11.33 64.67
N LEU A 641 5.82 12.51 64.69
CA LEU A 641 6.22 13.66 63.87
C LEU A 641 6.30 14.93 64.70
N GLU A 642 7.27 15.78 64.35
CA GLU A 642 7.30 17.18 64.76
C GLU A 642 6.41 17.99 63.82
N THR A 643 5.28 18.48 64.34
CA THR A 643 4.27 19.22 63.58
C THR A 643 4.36 20.72 63.89
N GLN A 644 3.56 21.53 63.20
CA GLN A 644 3.37 22.95 63.52
C GLN A 644 2.79 23.16 64.94
N GLN A 645 2.08 22.16 65.47
CA GLN A 645 1.47 22.16 66.80
C GLN A 645 2.32 21.43 67.86
N GLY A 646 3.59 21.14 67.54
CA GLY A 646 4.48 20.35 68.40
C GLY A 646 4.50 18.87 68.04
N LYS A 647 5.04 18.05 68.93
CA LYS A 647 5.24 16.62 68.71
C LYS A 647 3.92 15.85 68.79
N LYS A 648 3.57 15.10 67.75
CA LYS A 648 2.36 14.27 67.67
C LYS A 648 2.67 12.83 67.31
N ASN A 649 1.87 11.92 67.84
CA ASN A 649 1.91 10.49 67.54
C ASN A 649 0.72 10.10 66.67
N PHE A 650 0.94 9.21 65.72
CA PHE A 650 -0.05 8.72 64.78
C PHE A 650 -0.04 7.20 64.73
N LYS A 651 -1.18 6.61 64.39
CA LYS A 651 -1.46 5.19 64.26
C LYS A 651 -1.89 4.90 62.82
N CYS A 652 -1.35 3.85 62.21
CA CYS A 652 -1.65 3.48 60.82
C CYS A 652 -2.07 1.99 60.68
N MET A 653 -3.11 1.70 59.89
CA MET A 653 -3.53 0.32 59.51
C MET A 653 -4.21 0.26 58.13
N PHE A 654 -4.39 -0.95 57.56
CA PHE A 654 -5.07 -1.12 56.27
C PHE A 654 -6.55 -1.41 56.38
N GLN A 655 -7.29 -0.89 55.40
CA GLN A 655 -8.68 -1.24 55.17
C GLN A 655 -8.80 -2.14 53.94
N VAL A 656 -9.52 -3.26 54.12
CA VAL A 656 -9.60 -4.35 53.15
C VAL A 656 -11.05 -4.81 52.99
N ALA A 657 -11.38 -5.34 51.82
CA ALA A 657 -12.64 -5.99 51.50
C ALA A 657 -12.35 -7.45 51.18
N VAL A 658 -13.17 -8.36 51.69
CA VAL A 658 -12.95 -9.80 51.64
C VAL A 658 -14.13 -10.49 50.95
N ASN A 659 -13.85 -11.32 49.96
CA ASN A 659 -14.87 -12.09 49.24
C ASN A 659 -15.52 -13.08 50.22
N PRO A 660 -16.85 -13.03 50.38
CA PRO A 660 -17.61 -13.95 51.22
C PRO A 660 -17.25 -15.43 51.04
N ASP A 661 -17.02 -15.84 49.80
CA ASP A 661 -16.81 -17.24 49.41
C ASP A 661 -15.39 -17.73 49.71
N GLY A 662 -14.45 -16.80 49.88
CA GLY A 662 -13.07 -17.08 50.24
C GLY A 662 -12.78 -17.16 51.74
N VAL A 663 -13.77 -16.83 52.57
CA VAL A 663 -13.62 -16.80 54.03
C VAL A 663 -13.84 -18.19 54.63
N THR A 664 -12.89 -18.63 55.42
CA THR A 664 -13.03 -19.79 56.31
C THR A 664 -13.21 -19.33 57.76
N VAL A 665 -13.99 -20.10 58.52
CA VAL A 665 -14.45 -19.72 59.87
C VAL A 665 -13.27 -19.78 60.86
N GLY A 666 -12.80 -18.59 61.28
CA GLY A 666 -11.97 -18.40 62.47
C GLY A 666 -12.84 -18.10 63.71
N SER A 667 -12.35 -17.28 64.65
CA SER A 667 -13.17 -16.77 65.75
C SER A 667 -14.08 -15.62 65.28
N ALA A 668 -15.09 -15.23 66.08
CA ALA A 668 -16.02 -14.15 65.74
C ALA A 668 -15.33 -12.81 65.39
N ALA A 669 -14.10 -12.60 65.85
CA ALA A 669 -13.34 -11.38 65.65
C ALA A 669 -12.27 -11.45 64.53
N ILE A 670 -11.97 -12.64 63.96
CA ILE A 670 -10.89 -12.80 62.98
C ILE A 670 -11.35 -13.74 61.84
N TRP A 671 -11.28 -13.24 60.61
CA TRP A 671 -11.54 -13.98 59.40
C TRP A 671 -10.25 -14.50 58.79
N VAL A 672 -10.32 -15.72 58.25
CA VAL A 672 -9.18 -16.37 57.60
C VAL A 672 -9.50 -16.56 56.13
N VAL A 673 -8.69 -15.97 55.27
CA VAL A 673 -8.85 -16.04 53.81
C VAL A 673 -7.69 -16.82 53.24
N LYS A 674 -7.96 -18.05 52.78
CA LYS A 674 -6.90 -18.96 52.36
C LYS A 674 -6.29 -18.55 51.03
N ASP A 675 -7.13 -18.03 50.13
CA ASP A 675 -6.72 -17.60 48.82
C ASP A 675 -6.65 -16.06 48.75
N PRO A 676 -5.46 -15.49 48.55
CA PRO A 676 -5.26 -14.05 48.38
C PRO A 676 -6.16 -13.38 47.34
N GLN A 677 -6.62 -14.13 46.33
CA GLN A 677 -7.51 -13.60 45.30
C GLN A 677 -8.88 -13.17 45.86
N HIS A 678 -9.22 -13.58 47.08
CA HIS A 678 -10.45 -13.21 47.78
C HIS A 678 -10.30 -11.99 48.69
N ILE A 679 -9.24 -11.19 48.56
CA ILE A 679 -9.08 -9.95 49.34
C ILE A 679 -8.68 -8.79 48.43
N ARG A 680 -9.19 -7.60 48.74
CA ARG A 680 -8.96 -6.34 48.03
C ARG A 680 -8.63 -5.25 49.05
N PRO A 681 -7.45 -4.62 49.01
CA PRO A 681 -7.19 -3.42 49.81
C PRO A 681 -7.93 -2.27 49.15
N TYR A 682 -8.37 -1.27 49.90
CA TYR A 682 -8.97 -0.08 49.29
C TYR A 682 -8.72 1.21 50.05
N GLY A 683 -8.01 1.16 51.18
CA GLY A 683 -7.67 2.36 51.93
C GLY A 683 -6.59 2.14 52.97
N ILE A 684 -5.94 3.24 53.36
CA ILE A 684 -5.06 3.33 54.52
C ILE A 684 -5.79 4.16 55.57
N LEU A 685 -5.82 3.70 56.81
CA LEU A 685 -6.39 4.41 57.95
C LEU A 685 -5.27 5.03 58.76
N ILE A 686 -5.43 6.32 59.07
CA ILE A 686 -4.52 7.12 59.89
C ILE A 686 -5.33 7.77 61.02
N LYS A 687 -4.82 7.70 62.25
CA LYS A 687 -5.43 8.30 63.43
C LYS A 687 -4.37 8.92 64.33
N GLU A 688 -4.66 10.06 64.96
CA GLU A 688 -3.81 10.62 66.03
C GLU A 688 -3.90 9.70 67.27
N ALA A 689 -2.74 9.34 67.83
CA ALA A 689 -2.56 8.19 68.72
C ALA A 689 -3.12 8.38 70.13
#